data_AF-E4YAC7-F1
#
_entry.id   AF-E4YAC7-F1
#
_cell.length_a   1.000
_cell.length_b   1.000
_cell.length_c   1.000
_cell.angle_alpha   90.00
_cell.angle_beta   90.00
_cell.angle_gamma   90.00
#
_symmetry.space_group_name_H-M   'P 1'
#
loop_
_entity.id
_entity.type
_entity.pdbx_description
1 polymer ?
#
loop_
_entity_poly.entity_id
_entity_poly.type
_entity_poly.pdbx_seq_one_letter_code
_entity_poly.pdbx_strand_id
1 'polypeptide(L)'
;MLIRLIWSFFIFDECSAKKRSRKKELKSEEGFCTWYDQCYYDSGTNVWYNCPYNKKAKKLNDEKGLEILKDLCPSLYGDGKNVRTCCSSSQLANMKANMGVPYTLIGRCPSCYRNFLNFWCEMTCSPNQSTFTNAAALGTDKSQDPPVQYVKELDYAVNATFGDRLFDSCKNVSNPTTGAKALDIICGNWPDGCNGQNWLTFLTDKNINNMVPFKINVKYSVEGTEMSELMNADTFRCNETAPGSDGPCSCNDCPDCCKAPPVIPPEPEPWQIFGYHGWTVIVIFAYVIFVWAFGTVVIAWHLFCKQDHYLFTILFREIIEHEQLNAHEFNGDQGPFTNLTNLIDQKMSLFFEALGLICASNPWKVILAGVTVVIALGLGLLNYQITTDPVELWSSPTSQARIEKNYFDENFGKFFRTEITNRLVWMIYEFKITESIKLSDICLKPMAPVNNNCTFMSVTNYFQNSIDNLHSATWESAGEKAMSCLASFGGPINPNVVIGSYDEKFYFNGTHLVVNIPVINNEWTAPRAVLWEKEFLNYIQTWKNEHSLTVAFSAERSVEDEIERESGTDVFTVLFSYVVMFAYVSFALGQFTSTSRVFIDSKITVGFMGVLIVMAAIICSLGIFSYAGVKMTLIIIEVLPFLVLAVGVDNIFIIVQHLQRDRAPSKETTEQQIARILGEVGPSMALSSGSETIAFFIGALSTMPAVRSFSLFAGAAVLFDFCLQVTVFIAILALDERRRKSKRLDIFCCISYNNAKDPENDEGLLYHMTKRYFSRLLLNSIARPFIIIVFSLIAAFSLASLPKLHIGLEQKLSMPEDSYLIDYFETMASSLEVGAPVYFVVKDGSNYNQRDVQKALCGGAGCNDDSLPSLISDAAQIPKPTLQ
;
A
#
# COMPACT_ATOMS: atom_id res chain seq x y z
N MET A 1 -36.21 -61.99 -73.88
CA MET A 1 -36.80 -62.25 -72.55
C MET A 1 -36.73 -60.92 -71.80
N LEU A 2 -37.66 -60.01 -72.10
CA LEU A 2 -38.87 -59.72 -71.32
C LEU A 2 -38.51 -59.32 -69.86
N ILE A 3 -38.76 -58.13 -69.31
CA ILE A 3 -39.44 -56.89 -69.71
C ILE A 3 -38.78 -55.80 -68.83
N ARG A 4 -38.25 -54.74 -69.46
CA ARG A 4 -37.94 -53.44 -68.84
C ARG A 4 -38.86 -52.44 -69.50
N LEU A 5 -39.92 -52.01 -68.80
CA LEU A 5 -40.67 -50.76 -68.99
C LEU A 5 -41.93 -50.86 -68.10
N ILE A 6 -42.35 -49.70 -67.57
CA ILE A 6 -43.48 -49.44 -66.66
C ILE A 6 -43.08 -49.49 -65.17
N TRP A 7 -43.49 -48.44 -64.44
CA TRP A 7 -43.41 -48.20 -62.98
C TRP A 7 -42.36 -47.22 -62.46
N SER A 8 -42.26 -46.07 -63.11
CA SER A 8 -42.14 -44.79 -62.40
C SER A 8 -43.51 -44.13 -62.50
N PHE A 9 -44.23 -43.90 -61.40
CA PHE A 9 -45.18 -42.78 -61.18
C PHE A 9 -46.03 -43.07 -59.92
N PHE A 10 -45.65 -42.41 -58.81
CA PHE A 10 -46.49 -41.86 -57.74
C PHE A 10 -47.42 -42.79 -56.92
N ILE A 11 -47.04 -42.99 -55.65
CA ILE A 11 -47.91 -43.39 -54.54
C ILE A 11 -47.85 -42.29 -53.48
N PHE A 12 -49.03 -41.73 -53.21
CA PHE A 12 -49.58 -41.19 -51.96
C PHE A 12 -48.82 -40.12 -51.17
N ASP A 13 -49.41 -38.92 -51.13
CA ASP A 13 -49.41 -38.08 -49.94
C ASP A 13 -50.83 -37.55 -49.69
N GLU A 14 -51.28 -37.65 -48.44
CA GLU A 14 -52.66 -37.45 -48.01
C GLU A 14 -53.09 -35.97 -48.01
N CYS A 15 -54.35 -35.76 -48.37
CA CYS A 15 -55.03 -34.47 -48.34
C CYS A 15 -55.17 -33.94 -46.91
N SER A 16 -54.52 -32.81 -46.61
CA SER A 16 -55.00 -31.88 -45.58
C SER A 16 -55.31 -30.52 -46.21
N ALA A 17 -56.58 -30.16 -46.15
CA ALA A 17 -57.17 -28.99 -46.79
C ALA A 17 -56.64 -27.67 -46.20
N LYS A 18 -55.68 -27.03 -46.86
CA LYS A 18 -55.37 -25.61 -46.64
C LYS A 18 -56.28 -24.74 -47.51
N LYS A 19 -57.28 -24.12 -46.88
CA LYS A 19 -58.05 -22.99 -47.42
C LYS A 19 -57.10 -21.93 -47.95
N ARG A 20 -57.03 -21.80 -49.28
CA ARG A 20 -56.32 -20.74 -49.99
C ARG A 20 -57.15 -19.46 -49.89
N SER A 21 -56.98 -18.72 -48.79
CA SER A 21 -57.38 -17.32 -48.73
C SER A 21 -56.47 -16.54 -49.69
N ARG A 22 -57.06 -15.73 -50.57
CA ARG A 22 -56.33 -14.83 -51.47
C ARG A 22 -55.50 -13.85 -50.64
N LYS A 23 -54.22 -14.15 -50.37
CA LYS A 23 -53.24 -13.13 -49.96
C LYS A 23 -53.06 -12.19 -51.16
N LYS A 24 -53.32 -10.89 -50.97
CA LYS A 24 -52.79 -9.85 -51.85
C LYS A 24 -51.26 -10.05 -51.89
N GLU A 25 -50.69 -10.25 -53.08
CA GLU A 25 -49.25 -10.28 -53.28
C GLU A 25 -48.65 -8.99 -52.71
N LEU A 26 -47.80 -9.11 -51.69
CA LEU A 26 -46.96 -8.00 -51.25
C LEU A 26 -45.92 -7.77 -52.35
N LYS A 27 -45.94 -6.57 -52.94
CA LYS A 27 -44.91 -6.15 -53.89
C LYS A 27 -43.66 -5.72 -53.13
N SER A 28 -42.55 -6.46 -53.32
CA SER A 28 -41.20 -6.05 -52.93
C SER A 28 -40.60 -5.25 -54.09
N GLU A 29 -40.98 -3.98 -54.22
CA GLU A 29 -40.56 -3.07 -55.30
C GLU A 29 -39.83 -1.85 -54.70
N GLU A 30 -38.82 -1.31 -55.39
CA GLU A 30 -38.15 -0.07 -54.96
C GLU A 30 -39.15 1.09 -54.78
N GLY A 31 -38.93 1.91 -53.75
CA GLY A 31 -39.78 3.04 -53.41
C GLY A 31 -41.09 2.70 -52.69
N PHE A 32 -41.34 1.42 -52.36
CA PHE A 32 -42.47 0.97 -51.56
C PHE A 32 -42.09 0.74 -50.10
N CYS A 33 -43.08 0.94 -49.24
CA CYS A 33 -42.99 0.75 -47.80
C CYS A 33 -43.65 -0.56 -47.36
N THR A 34 -43.31 -1.02 -46.16
CA THR A 34 -43.93 -2.13 -45.46
C THR A 34 -44.95 -1.63 -44.43
N TRP A 35 -44.65 -0.49 -43.79
CA TRP A 35 -45.56 0.19 -42.87
C TRP A 35 -45.56 1.71 -43.07
N TYR A 36 -46.54 2.39 -42.46
CA TYR A 36 -46.58 3.85 -42.36
C TYR A 36 -47.53 4.27 -41.24
N ASP A 37 -47.04 5.12 -40.33
CA ASP A 37 -47.75 5.59 -39.14
C ASP A 37 -48.01 4.51 -38.07
N GLN A 38 -48.49 4.94 -36.90
CA GLN A 38 -48.86 4.09 -35.76
C GLN A 38 -50.38 4.06 -35.56
N CYS A 39 -50.97 2.89 -35.31
CA CYS A 39 -52.45 2.75 -35.22
C CYS A 39 -52.97 1.87 -34.10
N TYR A 40 -52.12 1.10 -33.44
CA TYR A 40 -52.52 0.30 -32.29
C TYR A 40 -51.60 0.61 -31.12
N TYR A 41 -52.20 0.89 -29.96
CA TYR A 41 -51.49 1.13 -28.72
C TYR A 41 -51.82 0.00 -27.74
N ASP A 42 -50.80 -0.72 -27.32
CA ASP A 42 -50.94 -1.76 -26.31
C ASP A 42 -50.76 -1.15 -24.92
N SER A 43 -51.88 -0.99 -24.20
CA SER A 43 -51.91 -0.47 -22.83
C SER A 43 -51.21 -1.38 -21.80
N GLY A 44 -51.04 -2.68 -22.12
CA GLY A 44 -50.34 -3.62 -21.23
C GLY A 44 -48.83 -3.45 -21.27
N THR A 45 -48.27 -3.06 -22.41
CA THR A 45 -46.82 -2.88 -22.60
C THR A 45 -46.41 -1.42 -22.84
N ASN A 46 -47.36 -0.48 -22.90
CA ASN A 46 -47.16 0.93 -23.27
C ASN A 46 -46.45 1.14 -24.63
N VAL A 47 -46.73 0.29 -25.62
CA VAL A 47 -46.05 0.29 -26.93
C VAL A 47 -47.02 0.62 -28.06
N TRP A 48 -46.57 1.46 -29.00
CA TRP A 48 -47.26 1.71 -30.27
C TRP A 48 -46.80 0.73 -31.35
N TYR A 49 -47.76 0.13 -32.05
CA TYR A 49 -47.54 -0.74 -33.20
C TYR A 49 -47.83 -0.01 -34.52
N ASN A 50 -47.00 -0.32 -35.52
CA ASN A 50 -47.04 0.30 -36.84
C ASN A 50 -48.14 -0.28 -37.73
N CYS A 51 -48.70 0.54 -38.62
CA CYS A 51 -49.75 0.13 -39.54
C CYS A 51 -49.17 -0.50 -40.80
N PRO A 52 -49.67 -1.67 -41.25
CA PRO A 52 -49.24 -2.26 -42.51
C PRO A 52 -49.62 -1.32 -43.67
N TYR A 53 -48.64 -1.00 -44.50
CA TYR A 53 -48.78 -0.05 -45.59
C TYR A 53 -47.88 -0.47 -46.74
N ASN A 54 -48.44 -1.18 -47.72
CA ASN A 54 -47.74 -1.56 -48.94
C ASN A 54 -48.07 -0.61 -50.11
N LYS A 55 -47.50 0.60 -50.05
CA LYS A 55 -47.61 1.63 -51.10
C LYS A 55 -46.31 2.45 -51.14
N LYS A 56 -46.20 3.35 -52.12
CA LYS A 56 -45.04 4.24 -52.27
C LYS A 56 -44.81 5.15 -51.06
N ALA A 57 -43.54 5.43 -50.79
CA ALA A 57 -43.08 6.36 -49.76
C ALA A 57 -43.74 7.75 -49.88
N LYS A 58 -44.10 8.34 -48.73
CA LYS A 58 -44.80 9.64 -48.67
C LYS A 58 -43.80 10.77 -48.48
N LYS A 59 -44.14 11.97 -48.98
CA LYS A 59 -43.36 13.17 -48.71
C LYS A 59 -43.56 13.60 -47.26
N LEU A 60 -42.48 13.78 -46.51
CA LEU A 60 -42.51 14.30 -45.14
C LEU A 60 -42.55 15.83 -45.19
N ASN A 61 -43.71 16.41 -44.86
CA ASN A 61 -43.93 17.87 -44.91
C ASN A 61 -43.91 18.53 -43.52
N ASP A 62 -43.92 17.75 -42.45
CA ASP A 62 -43.94 18.26 -41.07
C ASP A 62 -42.53 18.75 -40.66
N GLU A 63 -42.41 20.03 -40.30
CA GLU A 63 -41.14 20.65 -39.91
C GLU A 63 -40.49 19.94 -38.72
N LYS A 64 -41.29 19.54 -37.72
CA LYS A 64 -40.77 18.81 -36.55
C LYS A 64 -40.25 17.43 -36.93
N GLY A 65 -40.94 16.74 -37.84
CA GLY A 65 -40.51 15.47 -38.37
C GLY A 65 -39.21 15.59 -39.18
N LEU A 66 -39.09 16.63 -39.99
CA LEU A 66 -37.89 16.92 -40.78
C LEU A 66 -36.68 17.24 -39.88
N GLU A 67 -36.87 17.98 -38.79
CA GLU A 67 -35.82 18.27 -37.82
C GLU A 67 -35.33 17.01 -37.11
N ILE A 68 -36.24 16.16 -36.63
CA ILE A 68 -35.89 14.88 -36.00
C ILE A 68 -35.19 13.94 -37.00
N LEU A 69 -35.65 13.90 -38.25
CA LEU A 69 -35.04 13.08 -39.28
C LEU A 69 -33.62 13.55 -39.61
N LYS A 70 -33.39 14.87 -39.66
CA LYS A 70 -32.06 15.47 -39.88
C LYS A 70 -31.09 15.11 -38.75
N ASP A 71 -31.58 15.10 -37.51
CA ASP A 71 -30.81 14.79 -36.30
C ASP A 71 -30.44 13.29 -36.23
N LEU A 72 -31.43 12.40 -36.34
CA LEU A 72 -31.25 10.96 -36.19
C LEU A 72 -30.71 10.27 -37.46
N CYS A 73 -31.27 10.58 -38.63
CA CYS A 73 -31.05 9.87 -39.89
C CYS A 73 -30.61 10.81 -41.03
N PRO A 74 -29.43 11.46 -40.92
CA PRO A 74 -28.99 12.45 -41.90
C PRO A 74 -28.81 11.86 -43.31
N SER A 75 -28.50 10.57 -43.43
CA SER A 75 -28.42 9.85 -44.71
C SER A 75 -29.74 9.87 -45.49
N LEU A 76 -30.88 9.82 -44.78
CA LEU A 76 -32.22 9.83 -45.37
C LEU A 76 -32.76 11.25 -45.60
N TYR A 77 -32.15 12.28 -45.01
CA TYR A 77 -32.59 13.67 -45.12
C TYR A 77 -32.22 14.32 -46.47
N GLY A 78 -31.04 14.00 -47.04
CA GLY A 78 -30.57 14.54 -48.32
C GLY A 78 -30.61 16.08 -48.38
N ASP A 79 -31.16 16.63 -49.47
CA ASP A 79 -31.24 18.08 -49.72
C ASP A 79 -32.41 18.80 -48.99
N GLY A 80 -33.19 18.08 -48.17
CA GLY A 80 -34.27 18.65 -47.34
C GLY A 80 -35.52 19.15 -48.08
N LYS A 81 -35.50 19.31 -49.42
CA LYS A 81 -36.60 19.91 -50.20
C LYS A 81 -37.67 18.90 -50.67
N ASN A 82 -37.33 17.62 -50.80
CA ASN A 82 -38.20 16.55 -51.32
C ASN A 82 -37.97 15.19 -50.62
N VAL A 83 -37.93 15.20 -49.29
CA VAL A 83 -37.70 13.98 -48.50
C VAL A 83 -38.91 13.06 -48.57
N ARG A 84 -38.72 11.85 -49.09
CA ARG A 84 -39.73 10.78 -49.07
C ARG A 84 -39.33 9.72 -48.05
N THR A 85 -40.24 9.38 -47.16
CA THR A 85 -40.00 8.40 -46.09
C THR A 85 -41.17 7.42 -45.97
N CYS A 86 -40.87 6.27 -45.38
CA CYS A 86 -41.87 5.28 -44.96
C CYS A 86 -42.32 5.47 -43.51
N CYS A 87 -42.02 6.62 -42.89
CA CYS A 87 -42.41 6.92 -41.52
C CYS A 87 -43.10 8.29 -41.38
N SER A 88 -43.96 8.40 -40.36
CA SER A 88 -44.62 9.65 -39.95
C SER A 88 -43.81 10.38 -38.86
N SER A 89 -44.18 11.64 -38.55
CA SER A 89 -43.53 12.42 -37.49
C SER A 89 -43.77 11.86 -36.08
N SER A 90 -44.91 11.19 -35.84
CA SER A 90 -45.19 10.46 -34.61
C SER A 90 -44.25 9.27 -34.41
N GLN A 91 -43.98 8.49 -35.47
CA GLN A 91 -43.01 7.38 -35.43
C GLN A 91 -41.59 7.89 -35.16
N LEU A 92 -41.19 9.00 -35.79
CA LEU A 92 -39.89 9.63 -35.54
C LEU A 92 -39.75 10.14 -34.10
N ALA A 93 -40.79 10.75 -33.54
CA ALA A 93 -40.79 11.20 -32.15
C ALA A 93 -40.67 10.02 -31.16
N ASN A 94 -41.38 8.91 -31.42
CA ASN A 94 -41.29 7.68 -30.63
C ASN A 94 -39.89 7.04 -30.74
N MET A 95 -39.33 6.99 -31.96
CA MET A 95 -37.96 6.52 -32.17
C MET A 95 -36.95 7.36 -31.39
N LYS A 96 -37.06 8.71 -31.44
CA LYS A 96 -36.19 9.61 -30.66
C LYS A 96 -36.24 9.34 -29.16
N ALA A 97 -37.43 9.08 -28.62
CA ALA A 97 -37.60 8.76 -27.20
C ALA A 97 -36.90 7.44 -26.82
N ASN A 98 -37.01 6.40 -27.65
CA ASN A 98 -36.40 5.09 -27.39
C ASN A 98 -34.87 5.07 -27.56
N MET A 99 -34.30 6.01 -28.32
CA MET A 99 -32.85 6.10 -28.52
C MET A 99 -32.08 6.70 -27.33
N GLY A 100 -32.78 7.25 -26.33
CA GLY A 100 -32.13 7.86 -25.15
C GLY A 100 -31.26 6.89 -24.35
N VAL A 101 -31.75 5.68 -24.06
CA VAL A 101 -30.99 4.67 -23.31
C VAL A 101 -29.76 4.17 -24.09
N PRO A 102 -29.88 3.72 -25.36
CA PRO A 102 -28.71 3.36 -26.16
C PRO A 102 -27.67 4.49 -26.25
N TYR A 103 -28.10 5.74 -26.38
CA TYR A 103 -27.17 6.87 -26.41
C TYR A 103 -26.34 6.99 -25.13
N THR A 104 -26.90 6.74 -23.95
CA THR A 104 -26.13 6.77 -22.70
C THR A 104 -25.05 5.69 -22.61
N LEU A 105 -25.23 4.58 -23.34
CA LEU A 105 -24.33 3.42 -23.27
C LEU A 105 -23.25 3.44 -24.35
N ILE A 106 -23.63 3.73 -25.59
CA ILE A 106 -22.73 3.67 -26.76
C ILE A 106 -22.48 5.03 -27.42
N GLY A 107 -23.13 6.11 -26.95
CA GLY A 107 -23.02 7.45 -27.52
C GLY A 107 -21.65 8.13 -27.34
N ARG A 108 -20.77 7.56 -26.51
CA ARG A 108 -19.39 8.04 -26.34
C ARG A 108 -18.55 7.93 -27.61
N CYS A 109 -18.86 6.92 -28.45
CA CYS A 109 -18.26 6.72 -29.76
C CYS A 109 -19.29 7.08 -30.85
N PRO A 110 -19.18 8.26 -31.49
CA PRO A 110 -20.15 8.74 -32.48
C PRO A 110 -20.29 7.80 -33.68
N SER A 111 -19.20 7.16 -34.12
CA SER A 111 -19.19 6.24 -35.26
C SER A 111 -19.96 4.94 -34.96
N CYS A 112 -19.81 4.41 -33.74
CA CYS A 112 -20.64 3.31 -33.23
C CYS A 112 -22.13 3.70 -33.21
N TYR A 113 -22.45 4.80 -32.53
CA TYR A 113 -23.85 5.23 -32.39
C TYR A 113 -24.50 5.59 -33.73
N ARG A 114 -23.73 6.12 -34.69
CA ARG A 114 -24.22 6.40 -36.04
C ARG A 114 -24.56 5.12 -36.80
N ASN A 115 -23.71 4.10 -36.76
CA ASN A 115 -24.01 2.80 -37.36
C ASN A 115 -25.28 2.18 -36.72
N PHE A 116 -25.40 2.31 -35.38
CA PHE A 116 -26.57 1.84 -34.64
C PHE A 116 -27.85 2.57 -35.08
N LEU A 117 -27.79 3.89 -35.27
CA LEU A 117 -28.91 4.66 -35.81
C LEU A 117 -29.24 4.24 -37.24
N ASN A 118 -28.26 4.03 -38.12
CA ASN A 118 -28.50 3.62 -39.50
C ASN A 118 -29.30 2.32 -39.58
N PHE A 119 -29.04 1.35 -38.70
CA PHE A 119 -29.83 0.12 -38.58
C PHE A 119 -31.33 0.41 -38.34
N TRP A 120 -31.66 1.25 -37.34
CA TRP A 120 -33.05 1.57 -37.01
C TRP A 120 -33.71 2.53 -38.01
N CYS A 121 -32.94 3.47 -38.56
CA CYS A 121 -33.37 4.44 -39.57
C CYS A 121 -33.80 3.75 -40.85
N GLU A 122 -32.99 2.82 -41.36
CA GLU A 122 -33.32 2.08 -42.58
C GLU A 122 -34.54 1.18 -42.37
N MET A 123 -34.59 0.46 -41.25
CA MET A 123 -35.74 -0.37 -40.90
C MET A 123 -37.04 0.45 -40.83
N THR A 124 -37.00 1.66 -40.25
CA THR A 124 -38.22 2.41 -39.91
C THR A 124 -38.68 3.36 -41.00
N CYS A 125 -37.75 4.09 -41.63
CA CYS A 125 -38.04 5.27 -42.44
C CYS A 125 -37.58 5.20 -43.90
N SER A 126 -36.78 4.20 -44.27
CA SER A 126 -36.18 4.10 -45.62
C SER A 126 -37.24 4.17 -46.73
N PRO A 127 -37.03 4.94 -47.80
CA PRO A 127 -37.97 4.98 -48.93
C PRO A 127 -38.08 3.64 -49.67
N ASN A 128 -37.08 2.77 -49.54
CA ASN A 128 -37.02 1.44 -50.16
C ASN A 128 -37.29 0.31 -49.14
N GLN A 129 -37.91 0.62 -48.01
CA GLN A 129 -38.14 -0.31 -46.89
C GLN A 129 -38.65 -1.70 -47.31
N SER A 130 -39.53 -1.80 -48.31
CA SER A 130 -40.10 -3.09 -48.74
C SER A 130 -39.11 -4.06 -49.41
N THR A 131 -37.93 -3.60 -49.85
CA THR A 131 -36.94 -4.50 -50.48
C THR A 131 -36.24 -5.40 -49.47
N PHE A 132 -36.15 -4.97 -48.21
CA PHE A 132 -35.42 -5.66 -47.14
C PHE A 132 -36.24 -5.82 -45.84
N THR A 133 -37.53 -5.46 -45.81
CA THR A 133 -38.40 -5.76 -44.67
C THR A 133 -39.72 -6.38 -45.13
N ASN A 134 -40.29 -7.27 -44.30
CA ASN A 134 -41.63 -7.83 -44.53
C ASN A 134 -42.41 -7.98 -43.22
N ALA A 135 -43.73 -7.78 -43.27
CA ALA A 135 -44.62 -8.03 -42.13
C ALA A 135 -44.89 -9.54 -41.97
N ALA A 136 -44.07 -10.22 -41.16
CA ALA A 136 -44.16 -11.65 -40.91
C ALA A 136 -45.51 -12.05 -40.27
N ALA A 137 -46.01 -11.24 -39.34
CA ALA A 137 -47.32 -11.45 -38.72
C ALA A 137 -48.08 -10.13 -38.55
N LEU A 138 -49.38 -10.16 -38.84
CA LEU A 138 -50.30 -9.04 -38.62
C LEU A 138 -51.23 -9.35 -37.45
N GLY A 139 -51.36 -8.39 -36.53
CA GLY A 139 -52.41 -8.35 -35.53
C GLY A 139 -53.65 -7.62 -36.06
N THR A 140 -54.79 -7.81 -35.39
CA THR A 140 -56.02 -7.07 -35.71
C THR A 140 -56.67 -6.61 -34.42
N ASP A 141 -56.75 -5.30 -34.25
CA ASP A 141 -57.51 -4.69 -33.18
C ASP A 141 -58.98 -4.63 -33.58
N LYS A 142 -59.81 -5.39 -32.86
CA LYS A 142 -61.26 -5.44 -33.06
C LYS A 142 -62.03 -4.41 -32.23
N SER A 143 -61.34 -3.60 -31.43
CA SER A 143 -61.96 -2.59 -30.57
C SER A 143 -62.37 -1.32 -31.34
N GLN A 144 -61.80 -1.10 -32.53
CA GLN A 144 -62.12 0.02 -33.42
C GLN A 144 -62.98 -0.46 -34.61
N ASP A 145 -63.90 0.38 -35.10
CA ASP A 145 -64.70 0.12 -36.30
C ASP A 145 -64.40 1.20 -37.38
N PRO A 146 -63.81 0.83 -38.54
CA PRO A 146 -63.42 -0.52 -38.95
C PRO A 146 -62.21 -1.07 -38.18
N PRO A 147 -62.11 -2.42 -38.03
CA PRO A 147 -61.01 -3.06 -37.30
C PRO A 147 -59.66 -2.74 -37.95
N VAL A 148 -58.71 -2.32 -37.12
CA VAL A 148 -57.41 -1.83 -37.57
C VAL A 148 -56.37 -2.94 -37.50
N GLN A 149 -55.68 -3.18 -38.61
CA GLN A 149 -54.56 -4.12 -38.66
C GLN A 149 -53.27 -3.42 -38.23
N TYR A 150 -52.40 -4.14 -37.53
CA TYR A 150 -51.09 -3.66 -37.10
C TYR A 150 -50.02 -4.73 -37.31
N VAL A 151 -48.76 -4.33 -37.49
CA VAL A 151 -47.64 -5.25 -37.70
C VAL A 151 -47.22 -5.82 -36.34
N LYS A 152 -47.44 -7.11 -36.12
CA LYS A 152 -47.11 -7.80 -34.87
C LYS A 152 -45.68 -8.34 -34.86
N GLU A 153 -45.24 -8.87 -36.01
CA GLU A 153 -43.88 -9.39 -36.21
C GLU A 153 -43.35 -8.91 -37.56
N LEU A 154 -42.07 -8.55 -37.61
CA LEU A 154 -41.38 -8.06 -38.81
C LEU A 154 -40.16 -8.94 -39.13
N ASP A 155 -39.98 -9.33 -40.38
CA ASP A 155 -38.72 -9.86 -40.87
C ASP A 155 -37.87 -8.71 -41.42
N TYR A 156 -36.59 -8.64 -41.03
CA TYR A 156 -35.65 -7.62 -41.47
C TYR A 156 -34.38 -8.26 -42.03
N ALA A 157 -34.15 -8.12 -43.33
CA ALA A 157 -32.99 -8.64 -44.03
C ALA A 157 -31.81 -7.66 -43.95
N VAL A 158 -30.71 -8.09 -43.35
CA VAL A 158 -29.53 -7.26 -43.05
C VAL A 158 -28.28 -7.93 -43.59
N ASN A 159 -27.42 -7.17 -44.28
CA ASN A 159 -26.16 -7.70 -44.78
C ASN A 159 -25.22 -8.07 -43.62
N ALA A 160 -24.61 -9.26 -43.68
CA ALA A 160 -23.63 -9.72 -42.68
C ALA A 160 -22.49 -8.71 -42.46
N THR A 161 -21.98 -8.14 -43.55
CA THR A 161 -20.89 -7.15 -43.50
C THR A 161 -21.31 -5.90 -42.73
N PHE A 162 -22.57 -5.47 -42.87
CA PHE A 162 -23.10 -4.34 -42.11
C PHE A 162 -23.18 -4.67 -40.62
N GLY A 163 -23.74 -5.84 -40.28
CA GLY A 163 -23.86 -6.31 -38.89
C GLY A 163 -22.52 -6.45 -38.19
N ASP A 164 -21.52 -7.00 -38.87
CA ASP A 164 -20.17 -7.17 -38.33
C ASP A 164 -19.47 -5.83 -38.14
N ARG A 165 -19.58 -4.90 -39.10
CA ARG A 165 -18.99 -3.55 -38.97
C ARG A 165 -19.66 -2.71 -37.89
N LEU A 166 -20.98 -2.84 -37.72
CA LEU A 166 -21.71 -2.23 -36.62
C LEU A 166 -21.21 -2.77 -35.28
N PHE A 167 -21.05 -4.09 -35.16
CA PHE A 167 -20.48 -4.70 -33.95
C PHE A 167 -19.04 -4.23 -33.69
N ASP A 168 -18.18 -4.27 -34.71
CA ASP A 168 -16.77 -3.92 -34.60
C ASP A 168 -16.53 -2.47 -34.20
N SER A 169 -17.37 -1.53 -34.66
CA SER A 169 -17.26 -0.14 -34.25
C SER A 169 -17.69 0.10 -32.80
N CYS A 170 -18.48 -0.80 -32.22
CA CYS A 170 -19.07 -0.67 -30.88
C CYS A 170 -18.40 -1.56 -29.81
N LYS A 171 -17.66 -2.60 -30.20
CA LYS A 171 -17.17 -3.65 -29.27
C LYS A 171 -16.22 -3.19 -28.17
N ASN A 172 -15.60 -2.02 -28.31
CA ASN A 172 -14.66 -1.49 -27.34
C ASN A 172 -15.15 -0.23 -26.64
N VAL A 173 -16.39 0.20 -26.88
CA VAL A 173 -16.95 1.37 -26.20
C VAL A 173 -17.04 1.08 -24.71
N SER A 174 -16.41 1.93 -23.91
CA SER A 174 -16.32 1.76 -22.46
C SER A 174 -17.56 2.34 -21.76
N ASN A 175 -17.99 1.72 -20.67
CA ASN A 175 -18.93 2.32 -19.73
C ASN A 175 -18.15 2.88 -18.52
N PRO A 176 -18.03 4.21 -18.38
CA PRO A 176 -17.26 4.83 -17.29
C PRO A 176 -17.78 4.50 -15.89
N THR A 177 -19.07 4.18 -15.78
CA THR A 177 -19.72 3.92 -14.49
C THR A 177 -19.31 2.57 -13.93
N THR A 178 -19.09 1.57 -14.78
CA THR A 178 -18.76 0.20 -14.37
C THR A 178 -17.29 -0.16 -14.65
N GLY A 179 -16.61 0.59 -15.52
CA GLY A 179 -15.28 0.23 -16.03
C GLY A 179 -15.30 -0.95 -17.02
N ALA A 180 -16.47 -1.46 -17.38
CA ALA A 180 -16.65 -2.58 -18.32
C ALA A 180 -17.00 -2.07 -19.73
N LYS A 181 -17.13 -2.97 -20.71
CA LYS A 181 -17.53 -2.59 -22.07
C LYS A 181 -19.05 -2.42 -22.14
N ALA A 182 -19.52 -1.47 -22.94
CA ALA A 182 -20.94 -1.22 -23.12
C ALA A 182 -21.69 -2.46 -23.66
N LEU A 183 -21.07 -3.21 -24.58
CA LEU A 183 -21.66 -4.44 -25.12
C LEU A 183 -21.85 -5.56 -24.09
N ASP A 184 -21.08 -5.57 -23.00
CA ASP A 184 -21.27 -6.54 -21.91
C ASP A 184 -22.66 -6.36 -21.25
N ILE A 185 -23.25 -5.16 -21.38
CA ILE A 185 -24.58 -4.83 -20.85
C ILE A 185 -25.67 -5.08 -21.90
N ILE A 186 -25.41 -4.82 -23.18
CA ILE A 186 -26.43 -4.77 -24.24
C ILE A 186 -26.37 -5.90 -25.28
N CYS A 187 -25.65 -6.99 -25.00
CA CYS A 187 -25.57 -8.13 -25.91
C CYS A 187 -26.26 -9.40 -25.40
N GLY A 188 -26.65 -9.47 -24.14
CA GLY A 188 -27.15 -10.70 -23.52
C GLY A 188 -26.04 -11.74 -23.31
N ASN A 189 -26.42 -12.92 -22.85
CA ASN A 189 -25.47 -14.00 -22.53
C ASN A 189 -25.56 -15.12 -23.58
N TRP A 190 -24.47 -15.34 -24.32
CA TRP A 190 -24.39 -16.31 -25.41
C TRP A 190 -23.22 -17.29 -25.20
N PRO A 191 -23.38 -18.60 -25.50
CA PRO A 191 -22.31 -19.59 -25.35
C PRO A 191 -21.04 -19.28 -26.16
N ASP A 192 -21.22 -18.79 -27.39
CA ASP A 192 -20.14 -18.44 -28.31
C ASP A 192 -19.63 -16.99 -28.14
N GLY A 193 -20.11 -16.29 -27.11
CA GLY A 193 -19.84 -14.88 -26.87
C GLY A 193 -20.66 -13.92 -27.73
N CYS A 194 -20.43 -12.62 -27.51
CA CYS A 194 -21.10 -11.56 -28.24
C CYS A 194 -20.47 -11.39 -29.64
N ASN A 195 -21.31 -11.43 -30.68
CA ASN A 195 -20.95 -11.15 -32.07
C ASN A 195 -22.06 -10.32 -32.73
N GLY A 196 -21.87 -9.87 -33.98
CA GLY A 196 -22.85 -9.01 -34.67
C GLY A 196 -24.25 -9.60 -34.77
N GLN A 197 -24.37 -10.90 -35.06
CA GLN A 197 -25.66 -11.59 -35.16
C GLN A 197 -26.36 -11.73 -33.81
N ASN A 198 -25.63 -12.17 -32.79
CA ASN A 198 -26.15 -12.36 -31.45
C ASN A 198 -26.59 -11.02 -30.85
N TRP A 199 -25.79 -9.96 -31.08
CA TRP A 199 -26.14 -8.61 -30.62
C TRP A 199 -27.40 -8.08 -31.29
N LEU A 200 -27.50 -8.15 -32.63
CA LEU A 200 -28.71 -7.70 -33.32
C LEU A 200 -29.94 -8.52 -32.90
N THR A 201 -29.79 -9.83 -32.71
CA THR A 201 -30.88 -10.70 -32.24
C THR A 201 -31.34 -10.31 -30.84
N PHE A 202 -30.42 -9.98 -29.93
CA PHE A 202 -30.76 -9.50 -28.58
C PHE A 202 -31.51 -8.15 -28.60
N LEU A 203 -31.18 -7.28 -29.55
CA LEU A 203 -31.87 -5.98 -29.71
C LEU A 203 -33.26 -6.10 -30.35
N THR A 204 -33.58 -7.21 -31.00
CA THR A 204 -34.79 -7.36 -31.82
C THR A 204 -35.73 -8.47 -31.38
N ASP A 205 -35.29 -9.43 -30.57
CA ASP A 205 -36.13 -10.52 -30.07
C ASP A 205 -36.68 -10.23 -28.67
N LYS A 206 -37.99 -10.01 -28.62
CA LYS A 206 -38.76 -9.78 -27.39
C LYS A 206 -38.73 -10.96 -26.40
N ASN A 207 -38.49 -12.19 -26.89
CA ASN A 207 -38.41 -13.36 -26.01
C ASN A 207 -37.08 -13.41 -25.24
N ILE A 208 -36.04 -12.75 -25.77
CA ILE A 208 -34.71 -12.71 -25.16
C ILE A 208 -34.57 -11.43 -24.33
N ASN A 209 -35.05 -10.32 -24.85
CA ASN A 209 -34.98 -9.01 -24.22
C ASN A 209 -36.38 -8.40 -24.08
N ASN A 210 -36.85 -8.34 -22.85
CA ASN A 210 -38.16 -7.79 -22.48
C ASN A 210 -38.27 -6.26 -22.68
N MET A 211 -37.17 -5.56 -22.94
CA MET A 211 -37.18 -4.14 -23.33
C MET A 211 -37.56 -3.92 -24.80
N VAL A 212 -37.59 -4.99 -25.62
CA VAL A 212 -37.94 -4.90 -27.04
C VAL A 212 -39.47 -4.79 -27.20
N PRO A 213 -39.98 -3.76 -27.91
CA PRO A 213 -41.42 -3.48 -27.98
C PRO A 213 -42.22 -4.60 -28.67
N PHE A 214 -41.73 -5.10 -29.81
CA PHE A 214 -42.32 -6.18 -30.59
C PHE A 214 -41.23 -6.97 -31.33
N LYS A 215 -41.51 -8.23 -31.70
CA LYS A 215 -40.49 -9.13 -32.25
C LYS A 215 -40.11 -8.75 -33.68
N ILE A 216 -38.82 -8.58 -33.93
CA ILE A 216 -38.22 -8.37 -35.25
C ILE A 216 -37.22 -9.51 -35.50
N ASN A 217 -37.43 -10.27 -36.58
CA ASN A 217 -36.57 -11.37 -36.96
C ASN A 217 -35.49 -10.85 -37.92
N VAL A 218 -34.27 -10.69 -37.42
CA VAL A 218 -33.11 -10.30 -38.26
C VAL A 218 -32.66 -11.51 -39.09
N LYS A 219 -32.54 -11.33 -40.41
CA LYS A 219 -32.14 -12.36 -41.38
C LYS A 219 -30.88 -11.91 -42.12
N TYR A 220 -29.87 -12.77 -42.13
CA TYR A 220 -28.59 -12.51 -42.84
C TYR A 220 -28.56 -13.06 -44.28
N SER A 221 -29.63 -13.72 -44.71
CA SER A 221 -29.82 -14.24 -46.07
C SER A 221 -31.26 -14.00 -46.50
N VAL A 222 -31.44 -13.75 -47.80
CA VAL A 222 -32.75 -13.60 -48.45
C VAL A 222 -33.38 -14.94 -48.83
N GLU A 223 -32.63 -16.05 -48.78
CA GLU A 223 -33.12 -17.38 -49.16
C GLU A 223 -34.33 -17.81 -48.30
N GLY A 224 -35.46 -18.08 -48.96
CA GLY A 224 -36.71 -18.49 -48.30
C GLY A 224 -37.58 -17.36 -47.74
N THR A 225 -37.28 -16.10 -48.07
CA THR A 225 -38.07 -14.92 -47.65
C THR A 225 -38.74 -14.23 -48.84
N GLU A 226 -39.74 -13.37 -48.59
CA GLU A 226 -40.43 -12.56 -49.63
C GLU A 226 -39.67 -11.23 -49.95
N MET A 227 -38.42 -11.09 -49.50
CA MET A 227 -37.59 -9.88 -49.66
C MET A 227 -36.67 -10.00 -50.88
N SER A 228 -36.35 -8.88 -51.52
CA SER A 228 -35.53 -8.86 -52.74
C SER A 228 -34.05 -8.52 -52.49
N GLU A 229 -33.74 -7.79 -51.42
CA GLU A 229 -32.39 -7.30 -51.12
C GLU A 229 -32.05 -7.40 -49.62
N LEU A 230 -30.76 -7.30 -49.30
CA LEU A 230 -30.26 -7.14 -47.94
C LEU A 230 -30.00 -5.66 -47.68
N MET A 231 -30.42 -5.15 -46.52
CA MET A 231 -30.08 -3.78 -46.11
C MET A 231 -28.56 -3.66 -45.97
N ASN A 232 -27.99 -2.67 -46.64
CA ASN A 232 -26.56 -2.37 -46.63
C ASN A 232 -26.31 -0.85 -46.68
N ALA A 233 -26.66 -0.16 -45.59
CA ALA A 233 -26.36 1.26 -45.44
C ALA A 233 -24.85 1.50 -45.19
N ASP A 234 -24.43 2.75 -45.36
CA ASP A 234 -23.06 3.16 -45.07
C ASP A 234 -22.71 2.93 -43.59
N THR A 235 -21.50 2.41 -43.36
CA THR A 235 -20.95 2.12 -42.03
C THR A 235 -19.64 2.88 -41.83
N PHE A 236 -19.43 3.42 -40.63
CA PHE A 236 -18.19 4.11 -40.25
C PHE A 236 -17.37 3.24 -39.30
N ARG A 237 -16.05 3.15 -39.52
CA ARG A 237 -15.13 2.55 -38.56
C ARG A 237 -14.96 3.45 -37.33
N CYS A 238 -14.48 2.91 -36.22
CA CYS A 238 -14.32 3.71 -35.00
C CYS A 238 -13.22 4.78 -35.12
N ASN A 239 -12.26 4.61 -36.04
CA ASN A 239 -11.23 5.60 -36.39
C ASN A 239 -11.64 6.60 -37.49
N GLU A 240 -12.84 6.46 -38.05
CA GLU A 240 -13.40 7.40 -39.03
C GLU A 240 -14.35 8.39 -38.36
N THR A 241 -14.34 9.64 -38.82
CA THR A 241 -15.25 10.67 -38.31
C THR A 241 -16.65 10.50 -38.90
N ALA A 242 -17.65 10.27 -38.06
CA ALA A 242 -19.05 10.17 -38.50
C ALA A 242 -19.64 11.55 -38.86
N PRO A 243 -20.60 11.63 -39.81
CA PRO A 243 -21.27 12.89 -40.16
C PRO A 243 -21.95 13.55 -38.96
N GLY A 244 -21.64 14.83 -38.74
CA GLY A 244 -22.18 15.63 -37.63
C GLY A 244 -21.46 15.43 -36.29
N SER A 245 -20.30 14.76 -36.26
CA SER A 245 -19.47 14.60 -35.06
C SER A 245 -18.22 15.49 -35.07
N ASP A 246 -17.71 15.83 -33.88
CA ASP A 246 -16.52 16.67 -33.69
C ASP A 246 -15.19 15.94 -34.03
N GLY A 247 -15.22 14.62 -34.23
CA GLY A 247 -14.04 13.78 -34.52
C GLY A 247 -14.32 12.27 -34.45
N PRO A 248 -13.31 11.41 -34.70
CA PRO A 248 -13.43 9.97 -34.52
C PRO A 248 -13.58 9.59 -33.03
N CYS A 249 -13.80 8.31 -32.76
CA CYS A 249 -13.91 7.82 -31.37
C CYS A 249 -12.58 7.98 -30.63
N SER A 250 -12.63 8.17 -29.30
CA SER A 250 -11.42 8.24 -28.49
C SER A 250 -10.71 6.89 -28.40
N CYS A 251 -9.41 6.91 -28.11
CA CYS A 251 -8.61 5.71 -27.87
C CYS A 251 -9.24 4.78 -26.80
N ASN A 252 -9.82 5.36 -25.73
CA ASN A 252 -10.51 4.60 -24.68
C ASN A 252 -11.67 3.74 -25.19
N ASP A 253 -12.36 4.21 -26.24
CA ASP A 253 -13.53 3.56 -26.81
C ASP A 253 -13.21 2.80 -28.12
N CYS A 254 -12.00 3.00 -28.68
CA CYS A 254 -11.51 2.41 -29.93
C CYS A 254 -9.97 2.29 -29.91
N PRO A 255 -9.42 1.09 -29.71
CA PRO A 255 -7.98 0.84 -29.73
C PRO A 255 -7.29 1.24 -31.04
N ASP A 256 -8.01 1.19 -32.16
CA ASP A 256 -7.48 1.58 -33.48
C ASP A 256 -7.19 3.09 -33.59
N CYS A 257 -7.71 3.90 -32.66
CA CYS A 257 -7.40 5.33 -32.53
C CYS A 257 -6.20 5.61 -31.62
N CYS A 258 -5.72 4.62 -30.88
CA CYS A 258 -4.64 4.80 -29.92
C CYS A 258 -3.30 4.99 -30.62
N LYS A 259 -2.47 5.88 -30.06
CA LYS A 259 -1.04 5.88 -30.37
C LYS A 259 -0.44 4.64 -29.71
N ALA A 260 0.53 3.99 -30.36
CA ALA A 260 1.22 2.87 -29.74
C ALA A 260 1.73 3.30 -28.36
N PRO A 261 1.47 2.51 -27.29
CA PRO A 261 1.89 2.88 -25.94
C PRO A 261 3.40 3.14 -25.96
N PRO A 262 3.89 4.19 -25.27
CA PRO A 262 5.31 4.39 -25.15
C PRO A 262 5.90 3.13 -24.51
N VAL A 263 6.84 2.48 -25.20
CA VAL A 263 7.58 1.36 -24.64
C VAL A 263 8.26 1.89 -23.39
N ILE A 264 7.82 1.45 -22.20
CA ILE A 264 8.51 1.78 -20.96
C ILE A 264 9.94 1.29 -21.17
N PRO A 265 10.96 2.17 -21.14
CA PRO A 265 12.33 1.71 -21.21
C PRO A 265 12.51 0.71 -20.07
N PRO A 266 13.03 -0.51 -20.33
CA PRO A 266 13.28 -1.46 -19.25
C PRO A 266 14.08 -0.73 -18.16
N GLU A 267 13.78 -1.04 -16.90
CA GLU A 267 14.54 -0.47 -15.79
C GLU A 267 16.03 -0.59 -16.11
N PRO A 268 16.81 0.49 -15.95
CA PRO A 268 18.20 0.46 -16.34
C PRO A 268 18.87 -0.68 -15.60
N GLU A 269 19.32 -1.70 -16.33
CA GLU A 269 20.02 -2.83 -15.75
C GLU A 269 21.13 -2.28 -14.86
N PRO A 270 21.25 -2.77 -13.62
CA PRO A 270 22.18 -2.21 -12.66
C PRO A 270 23.57 -2.28 -13.26
N TRP A 271 24.20 -1.12 -13.46
CA TRP A 271 25.47 -0.99 -14.18
C TRP A 271 26.44 -2.12 -13.79
N GLN A 272 26.90 -2.90 -14.77
CA GLN A 272 27.77 -4.06 -14.55
C GLN A 272 29.18 -3.81 -15.09
N ILE A 273 30.19 -4.30 -14.37
CA ILE A 273 31.59 -4.38 -14.80
C ILE A 273 32.02 -5.85 -14.67
N PHE A 274 32.49 -6.48 -15.75
CA PHE A 274 32.86 -7.90 -15.79
C PHE A 274 31.75 -8.90 -15.32
N GLY A 275 30.47 -8.55 -15.50
CA GLY A 275 29.34 -9.39 -15.07
C GLY A 275 28.97 -9.30 -13.59
N TYR A 276 29.56 -8.35 -12.85
CA TYR A 276 29.20 -8.03 -11.46
C TYR A 276 28.72 -6.58 -11.37
N HIS A 277 27.92 -6.23 -10.36
CA HIS A 277 27.49 -4.85 -10.11
C HIS A 277 28.70 -3.89 -10.03
N GLY A 278 28.67 -2.81 -10.79
CA GLY A 278 29.78 -1.86 -10.95
C GLY A 278 30.18 -1.18 -9.65
N TRP A 279 29.21 -0.94 -8.76
CA TRP A 279 29.48 -0.49 -7.38
C TRP A 279 30.32 -1.51 -6.60
N THR A 280 30.00 -2.80 -6.67
CA THR A 280 30.79 -3.86 -6.03
C THR A 280 32.23 -3.85 -6.53
N VAL A 281 32.43 -3.71 -7.85
CA VAL A 281 33.76 -3.70 -8.45
C VAL A 281 34.56 -2.46 -8.06
N ILE A 282 33.96 -1.25 -8.10
CA ILE A 282 34.62 -0.02 -7.64
C ILE A 282 35.04 -0.15 -6.18
N VAL A 283 34.13 -0.58 -5.31
CA VAL A 283 34.39 -0.58 -3.87
C VAL A 283 35.49 -1.58 -3.52
N ILE A 284 35.49 -2.76 -4.15
CA ILE A 284 36.58 -3.74 -4.00
C ILE A 284 37.90 -3.14 -4.51
N PHE A 285 37.92 -2.51 -5.69
CA PHE A 285 39.14 -1.90 -6.24
C PHE A 285 39.67 -0.77 -5.35
N ALA A 286 38.79 0.13 -4.90
CA ALA A 286 39.13 1.21 -3.99
C ALA A 286 39.68 0.66 -2.67
N TYR A 287 39.09 -0.42 -2.16
CA TYR A 287 39.55 -1.09 -0.94
C TYR A 287 40.92 -1.76 -1.13
N VAL A 288 41.15 -2.45 -2.25
CA VAL A 288 42.45 -3.06 -2.57
C VAL A 288 43.53 -1.99 -2.74
N ILE A 289 43.21 -0.88 -3.41
CA ILE A 289 44.12 0.27 -3.54
C ILE A 289 44.41 0.86 -2.16
N PHE A 290 43.40 1.01 -1.30
CA PHE A 290 43.59 1.48 0.08
C PHE A 290 44.49 0.55 0.89
N VAL A 291 44.25 -0.77 0.87
CA VAL A 291 45.09 -1.76 1.57
C VAL A 291 46.51 -1.77 1.00
N TRP A 292 46.67 -1.62 -0.32
CA TRP A 292 47.98 -1.57 -0.96
C TRP A 292 48.74 -0.28 -0.65
N ALA A 293 48.08 0.88 -0.69
CA ALA A 293 48.64 2.17 -0.30
C ALA A 293 49.02 2.18 1.19
N PHE A 294 48.14 1.67 2.06
CA PHE A 294 48.42 1.56 3.49
C PHE A 294 49.57 0.58 3.75
N GLY A 295 49.55 -0.59 3.11
CA GLY A 295 50.62 -1.59 3.22
C GLY A 295 51.97 -1.09 2.70
N THR A 296 52.00 -0.37 1.58
CA THR A 296 53.23 0.24 1.04
C THR A 296 53.73 1.38 1.91
N VAL A 297 52.86 2.21 2.51
CA VAL A 297 53.27 3.22 3.49
C VAL A 297 53.84 2.54 4.74
N VAL A 298 53.22 1.48 5.26
CA VAL A 298 53.73 0.74 6.42
C VAL A 298 55.06 0.05 6.11
N ILE A 299 55.19 -0.57 4.93
CA ILE A 299 56.43 -1.24 4.50
C ILE A 299 57.52 -0.21 4.18
N ALA A 300 57.20 0.89 3.50
CA ALA A 300 58.13 1.99 3.24
C ALA A 300 58.57 2.65 4.56
N TRP A 301 57.66 2.88 5.50
CA TRP A 301 57.98 3.32 6.86
C TRP A 301 58.91 2.32 7.55
N HIS A 302 58.61 1.03 7.49
CA HIS A 302 59.43 -0.01 8.10
C HIS A 302 60.80 -0.19 7.42
N LEU A 303 60.92 0.10 6.12
CA LEU A 303 62.16 0.00 5.35
C LEU A 303 63.01 1.28 5.44
N PHE A 304 62.41 2.48 5.35
CA PHE A 304 63.09 3.78 5.46
C PHE A 304 63.45 4.12 6.91
N CYS A 305 62.59 3.86 7.91
CA CYS A 305 62.96 4.04 9.32
C CYS A 305 63.94 2.98 9.83
N LYS A 306 64.28 1.96 9.02
CA LYS A 306 65.37 1.03 9.34
C LYS A 306 66.76 1.63 9.11
N GLN A 307 66.86 2.76 8.38
CA GLN A 307 68.15 3.38 8.05
C GLN A 307 68.62 4.38 9.12
N ASP A 308 67.72 4.99 9.90
CA ASP A 308 68.06 5.88 11.02
C ASP A 308 67.77 5.24 12.39
N HIS A 309 68.60 4.25 12.72
CA HIS A 309 68.49 3.44 13.93
C HIS A 309 69.07 4.15 15.18
N TYR A 310 68.74 5.42 15.41
CA TYR A 310 69.11 6.10 16.66
C TYR A 310 67.98 6.92 17.32
N LEU A 311 67.03 7.47 16.55
CA LEU A 311 66.01 8.37 17.12
C LEU A 311 64.70 7.65 17.52
N PHE A 312 64.25 6.66 16.75
CA PHE A 312 62.96 6.01 16.98
C PHE A 312 63.01 4.84 17.98
N THR A 313 64.17 4.18 18.11
CA THR A 313 64.38 3.19 19.18
C THR A 313 64.46 3.85 20.55
N ILE A 314 64.91 5.10 20.66
CA ILE A 314 64.78 5.89 21.89
C ILE A 314 63.31 6.23 22.12
N LEU A 315 62.58 6.72 21.11
CA LEU A 315 61.16 7.07 21.26
C LEU A 315 60.26 5.90 21.71
N PHE A 316 60.41 4.71 21.13
CA PHE A 316 59.55 3.55 21.48
C PHE A 316 60.09 2.69 22.63
N ARG A 317 61.39 2.74 22.93
CA ARG A 317 61.94 2.12 24.15
C ARG A 317 61.69 3.01 25.38
N GLU A 318 61.63 4.33 25.21
CA GLU A 318 61.15 5.25 26.25
C GLU A 318 59.65 5.08 26.50
N ILE A 319 58.81 4.83 25.49
CA ILE A 319 57.36 4.59 25.70
C ILE A 319 57.08 3.30 26.51
N ILE A 320 57.96 2.29 26.46
CA ILE A 320 57.77 1.02 27.19
C ILE A 320 58.45 1.04 28.57
N GLU A 321 59.47 1.87 28.82
CA GLU A 321 60.11 2.01 30.14
C GLU A 321 59.58 3.17 31.01
N HIS A 322 58.78 4.12 30.47
CA HIS A 322 58.30 5.28 31.24
C HIS A 322 57.03 5.09 32.09
N GLU A 323 56.46 3.89 32.23
CA GLU A 323 55.39 3.65 33.21
C GLU A 323 55.90 3.57 34.68
N GLN A 324 57.19 3.85 34.95
CA GLN A 324 57.77 3.67 36.29
C GLN A 324 58.57 4.85 36.88
N LEU A 325 58.79 6.00 36.23
CA LEU A 325 59.47 7.12 36.89
C LEU A 325 58.94 8.50 36.47
N ASN A 326 58.38 9.18 37.49
CA ASN A 326 58.13 10.60 37.67
C ASN A 326 58.53 11.55 36.53
N ALA A 327 57.58 12.43 36.22
CA ALA A 327 57.77 13.72 35.58
C ALA A 327 59.07 14.41 36.03
N HIS A 328 60.08 14.47 35.14
CA HIS A 328 61.00 15.59 35.07
C HIS A 328 61.62 15.65 33.66
N GLU A 329 61.28 16.74 32.96
CA GLU A 329 61.96 17.35 31.80
C GLU A 329 62.20 16.48 30.55
N PHE A 330 61.26 16.59 29.59
CA PHE A 330 61.57 16.38 28.18
C PHE A 330 61.54 17.74 27.46
N ASN A 331 62.69 18.42 27.43
CA ASN A 331 62.94 19.63 26.63
C ASN A 331 63.38 19.22 25.22
N GLY A 332 62.43 19.14 24.29
CA GLY A 332 62.68 19.11 22.85
C GLY A 332 61.67 20.04 22.17
N ASP A 333 62.11 20.83 21.19
CA ASP A 333 61.26 21.81 20.50
C ASP A 333 60.06 21.13 19.83
N GLN A 334 58.91 21.19 20.52
CA GLN A 334 57.63 20.65 20.10
C GLN A 334 56.92 21.64 19.15
N GLY A 335 56.39 21.13 18.04
CA GLY A 335 55.61 21.93 17.09
C GLY A 335 54.37 22.60 17.72
N PRO A 336 53.78 23.60 17.06
CA PRO A 336 52.66 24.39 17.62
C PRO A 336 51.42 23.55 17.97
N PHE A 337 51.14 22.48 17.20
CA PHE A 337 50.02 21.58 17.46
C PHE A 337 50.21 20.70 18.71
N THR A 338 51.43 20.22 18.96
CA THR A 338 51.74 19.43 20.16
C THR A 338 51.64 20.28 21.43
N ASN A 339 52.06 21.54 21.37
CA ASN A 339 51.91 22.46 22.50
C ASN A 339 50.44 22.77 22.81
N LEU A 340 49.61 22.95 21.78
CA LEU A 340 48.17 23.15 21.95
C LEU A 340 47.49 21.90 22.53
N THR A 341 47.85 20.71 22.07
CA THR A 341 47.30 19.44 22.56
C THR A 341 47.64 19.24 24.04
N ASN A 342 48.92 19.38 24.39
CA ASN A 342 49.38 19.28 25.78
C ASN A 342 48.71 20.32 26.69
N LEU A 343 48.47 21.53 26.19
CA LEU A 343 47.74 22.56 26.93
C LEU A 343 46.28 22.16 27.19
N ILE A 344 45.58 21.63 26.17
CA ILE A 344 44.19 21.19 26.29
C ILE A 344 44.08 20.02 27.28
N ASP A 345 44.93 19.00 27.14
CA ASP A 345 44.92 17.83 28.02
C ASP A 345 45.20 18.23 29.47
N GLN A 346 46.21 19.08 29.69
CA GLN A 346 46.55 19.56 31.03
C GLN A 346 45.42 20.39 31.64
N LYS A 347 44.75 21.24 30.86
CA LYS A 347 43.61 22.04 31.33
C LYS A 347 42.39 21.19 31.63
N MET A 348 42.09 20.20 30.79
CA MET A 348 40.98 19.26 31.00
C MET A 348 41.23 18.39 32.25
N SER A 349 42.44 17.87 32.40
CA SER A 349 42.84 17.09 33.57
C SER A 349 42.68 17.88 34.87
N LEU A 350 43.20 19.13 34.90
CA LEU A 350 43.03 20.02 36.07
C LEU A 350 41.56 20.35 36.36
N PHE A 351 40.73 20.51 35.33
CA PHE A 351 39.29 20.74 35.51
C PHE A 351 38.60 19.54 36.18
N PHE A 352 38.86 18.33 35.68
CA PHE A 352 38.29 17.11 36.24
C PHE A 352 38.85 16.79 37.62
N GLU A 353 40.12 17.10 37.89
CA GLU A 353 40.72 16.97 39.23
C GLU A 353 40.04 17.92 40.23
N ALA A 354 39.85 19.19 39.85
CA ALA A 354 39.13 20.16 40.69
C ALA A 354 37.67 19.72 40.94
N LEU A 355 36.98 19.23 39.91
CA LEU A 355 35.62 18.71 40.01
C LEU A 355 35.57 17.51 40.96
N GLY A 356 36.50 16.56 40.83
CA GLY A 356 36.60 15.37 41.66
C GLY A 356 36.85 15.71 43.13
N LEU A 357 37.70 16.71 43.40
CA LEU A 357 37.97 17.18 44.76
C LEU A 357 36.74 17.82 45.40
N ILE A 358 35.96 18.60 44.65
CA ILE A 358 34.69 19.18 45.11
C ILE A 358 33.69 18.07 45.44
N CYS A 359 33.54 17.08 44.55
CA CYS A 359 32.61 15.97 44.74
C CYS A 359 33.00 15.06 45.91
N ALA A 360 34.29 14.75 46.07
CA ALA A 360 34.78 13.88 47.14
C ALA A 360 34.82 14.56 48.52
N SER A 361 35.06 15.87 48.58
CA SER A 361 35.08 16.63 49.84
C SER A 361 33.68 16.81 50.43
N ASN A 362 32.65 17.01 49.59
CA ASN A 362 31.27 17.28 50.02
C ASN A 362 30.23 16.33 49.40
N PRO A 363 30.35 14.99 49.57
CA PRO A 363 29.59 14.02 48.78
C PRO A 363 28.06 14.10 49.00
N TRP A 364 27.60 14.32 50.24
CA TRP A 364 26.16 14.46 50.54
C TRP A 364 25.51 15.68 49.91
N LYS A 365 26.24 16.79 49.77
CA LYS A 365 25.70 17.99 49.09
C LYS A 365 25.57 17.77 47.59
N VAL A 366 26.56 17.12 46.97
CA VAL A 366 26.53 16.79 45.53
C VAL A 366 25.42 15.81 45.21
N ILE A 367 25.27 14.75 46.02
CA ILE A 367 24.20 13.75 45.83
C ILE A 367 22.82 14.40 45.99
N LEU A 368 22.62 15.24 47.02
CA LEU A 368 21.35 15.96 47.19
C LEU A 368 21.06 16.89 46.00
N ALA A 369 22.06 17.63 45.52
CA ALA A 369 21.91 18.48 44.35
C ALA A 369 21.55 17.68 43.09
N GLY A 370 22.25 16.57 42.84
CA GLY A 370 21.97 15.68 41.70
C GLY A 370 20.56 15.08 41.75
N VAL A 371 20.15 14.55 42.90
CA VAL A 371 18.79 14.03 43.10
C VAL A 371 17.74 15.11 42.89
N THR A 372 18.00 16.35 43.34
CA THR A 372 17.07 17.47 43.14
C THR A 372 16.91 17.80 41.66
N VAL A 373 18.00 17.80 40.88
CA VAL A 373 17.96 18.00 39.42
C VAL A 373 17.18 16.87 38.74
N VAL A 374 17.43 15.61 39.12
CA VAL A 374 16.73 14.44 38.57
C VAL A 374 15.22 14.54 38.83
N ILE A 375 14.80 14.89 40.05
CA ILE A 375 13.39 15.06 40.38
C ILE A 375 12.78 16.22 39.59
N ALA A 376 13.48 17.37 39.50
CA ALA A 376 12.99 18.54 38.78
C ALA A 376 12.77 18.26 37.29
N LEU A 377 13.70 17.56 36.64
CA LEU A 377 13.53 17.15 35.24
C LEU A 377 12.49 16.03 35.10
N GLY A 378 12.51 15.07 36.01
CA GLY A 378 11.58 13.93 36.03
C GLY A 378 10.11 14.32 36.20
N LEU A 379 9.79 15.45 36.84
CA LEU A 379 8.43 16.00 36.91
C LEU A 379 7.84 16.29 35.52
N GLY A 380 8.67 16.46 34.48
CA GLY A 380 8.23 16.59 33.10
C GLY A 380 7.47 15.36 32.59
N LEU A 381 7.74 14.18 33.16
CA LEU A 381 7.01 12.96 32.83
C LEU A 381 5.53 13.01 33.19
N LEU A 382 5.03 13.98 33.97
CA LEU A 382 3.59 14.10 34.23
C LEU A 382 2.78 14.52 32.99
N ASN A 383 3.43 15.15 32.01
CA ASN A 383 2.80 15.62 30.77
C ASN A 383 3.12 14.73 29.56
N TYR A 384 3.50 13.48 29.79
CA TYR A 384 3.94 12.60 28.72
C TYR A 384 2.80 12.23 27.75
N GLN A 385 3.13 12.16 26.47
CA GLN A 385 2.23 11.69 25.42
C GLN A 385 2.94 10.61 24.61
N ILE A 386 2.27 9.49 24.35
CA ILE A 386 2.77 8.40 23.52
C ILE A 386 2.02 8.45 22.18
N THR A 387 2.74 8.31 21.07
CA THR A 387 2.13 8.09 19.75
C THR A 387 2.21 6.62 19.37
N THR A 388 1.07 6.02 19.02
CA THR A 388 0.94 4.64 18.52
C THR A 388 0.62 4.59 17.03
N ASP A 389 0.14 5.69 16.45
CA ASP A 389 -0.25 5.74 15.04
C ASP A 389 0.97 5.52 14.13
N PRO A 390 1.00 4.44 13.33
CA PRO A 390 2.12 4.15 12.43
C PRO A 390 2.35 5.26 11.41
N VAL A 391 1.30 5.97 10.97
CA VAL A 391 1.45 7.04 9.99
C VAL A 391 2.16 8.25 10.62
N GLU A 392 1.90 8.57 11.90
CA GLU A 392 2.67 9.60 12.62
C GLU A 392 4.12 9.20 12.88
N LEU A 393 4.39 7.91 13.10
CA LEU A 393 5.73 7.39 13.40
C LEU A 393 6.66 7.37 12.18
N TRP A 394 6.13 6.93 11.03
CA TRP A 394 6.93 6.61 9.85
C TRP A 394 6.90 7.68 8.75
N SER A 395 5.90 8.57 8.75
CA SER A 395 5.79 9.62 7.72
C SER A 395 6.12 11.01 8.28
N SER A 396 7.02 11.73 7.60
CA SER A 396 7.29 13.13 7.96
C SER A 396 6.04 13.99 7.74
N PRO A 397 5.68 14.89 8.66
CA PRO A 397 4.54 15.79 8.51
C PRO A 397 4.67 16.73 7.30
N THR A 398 5.90 16.99 6.83
CA THR A 398 6.19 17.84 5.67
C THR A 398 6.47 17.06 4.39
N SER A 399 6.34 15.73 4.42
CA SER A 399 6.53 14.92 3.20
C SER A 399 5.42 15.17 2.19
N GLN A 400 5.75 15.05 0.90
CA GLN A 400 4.79 15.21 -0.20
C GLN A 400 3.57 14.29 -0.03
N ALA A 401 3.80 13.02 0.29
CA ALA A 401 2.72 12.04 0.52
C ALA A 401 1.79 12.45 1.67
N ARG A 402 2.33 13.06 2.74
CA ARG A 402 1.50 13.56 3.85
C ARG A 402 0.69 14.79 3.45
N ILE A 403 1.27 15.70 2.66
CA ILE A 403 0.56 16.88 2.14
C ILE A 403 -0.58 16.46 1.21
N GLU A 404 -0.32 15.49 0.32
CA GLU A 404 -1.33 14.92 -0.58
C GLU A 404 -2.44 14.19 0.19
N LYS A 405 -2.07 13.40 1.21
CA LYS A 405 -3.03 12.77 2.12
C LYS A 405 -3.91 13.80 2.83
N ASN A 406 -3.31 14.85 3.41
CA ASN A 406 -4.07 15.88 4.13
C ASN A 406 -5.03 16.62 3.17
N TYR A 407 -4.57 16.95 1.96
CA TYR A 407 -5.44 17.56 0.94
C TYR A 407 -6.61 16.63 0.56
N PHE A 408 -6.36 15.33 0.40
CA PHE A 408 -7.42 14.36 0.14
C PHE A 408 -8.42 14.27 1.30
N ASP A 409 -7.91 14.11 2.53
CA ASP A 409 -8.74 13.94 3.74
C ASP A 409 -9.60 15.18 4.03
N GLU A 410 -9.09 16.40 3.76
CA GLU A 410 -9.82 17.66 3.94
C GLU A 410 -10.96 17.85 2.92
N ASN A 411 -10.75 17.45 1.67
CA ASN A 411 -11.71 17.70 0.58
C ASN A 411 -12.71 16.55 0.36
N PHE A 412 -12.27 15.30 0.55
CA PHE A 412 -13.07 14.11 0.26
C PHE A 412 -13.44 13.31 1.52
N GLY A 413 -12.91 13.70 2.69
CA GLY A 413 -12.97 12.91 3.90
C GLY A 413 -11.88 11.84 3.94
N LYS A 414 -11.64 11.27 5.12
CA LYS A 414 -10.63 10.21 5.26
C LYS A 414 -11.08 8.97 4.49
N PHE A 415 -10.09 8.27 3.93
CA PHE A 415 -10.31 6.97 3.30
C PHE A 415 -10.99 5.99 4.27
N PHE A 416 -11.95 5.22 3.75
CA PHE A 416 -12.75 4.28 4.52
C PHE A 416 -11.90 3.13 5.08
N ARG A 417 -12.29 2.62 6.24
CA ARG A 417 -11.71 1.42 6.85
C ARG A 417 -12.26 0.21 6.11
N THR A 418 -11.42 -0.78 5.84
CA THR A 418 -11.80 -1.90 4.97
C THR A 418 -11.63 -3.21 5.73
N GLU A 419 -12.73 -3.90 6.02
CA GLU A 419 -12.66 -5.26 6.57
C GLU A 419 -12.74 -6.26 5.42
N ILE A 420 -11.72 -7.11 5.30
CA ILE A 420 -11.61 -8.08 4.22
C ILE A 420 -11.63 -9.47 4.82
N THR A 421 -12.50 -10.34 4.29
CA THR A 421 -12.47 -11.77 4.59
C THR A 421 -12.52 -12.60 3.31
N ASN A 422 -11.68 -13.63 3.27
CA ASN A 422 -11.59 -14.59 2.18
C ASN A 422 -12.31 -15.88 2.61
N ARG A 423 -13.35 -16.22 1.84
CA ARG A 423 -14.31 -17.35 1.96
C ARG A 423 -15.61 -17.05 2.73
N LEU A 424 -16.64 -17.76 2.25
CA LEU A 424 -18.08 -17.55 2.41
C LEU A 424 -18.52 -17.35 3.86
N VAL A 425 -19.06 -16.16 4.19
CA VAL A 425 -19.88 -16.00 5.40
C VAL A 425 -21.10 -15.12 5.10
N TRP A 426 -22.15 -15.76 4.56
CA TRP A 426 -23.50 -15.19 4.48
C TRP A 426 -24.01 -14.69 5.84
N MET A 427 -23.46 -15.23 6.94
CA MET A 427 -23.81 -14.90 8.33
C MET A 427 -23.36 -13.50 8.78
N ILE A 428 -22.47 -12.81 8.06
CA ILE A 428 -22.04 -11.44 8.44
C ILE A 428 -23.17 -10.42 8.23
N TYR A 429 -24.03 -10.62 7.22
CA TYR A 429 -25.15 -9.71 6.95
C TYR A 429 -26.23 -9.75 8.05
N GLU A 430 -26.41 -10.90 8.68
CA GLU A 430 -27.37 -11.15 9.78
C GLU A 430 -26.76 -10.86 11.18
N PHE A 431 -25.48 -10.51 11.28
CA PHE A 431 -24.78 -10.41 12.55
C PHE A 431 -25.20 -9.15 13.34
N LYS A 432 -25.97 -9.35 14.42
CA LYS A 432 -26.25 -8.36 15.48
C LYS A 432 -25.33 -8.63 16.67
N ILE A 433 -24.43 -7.69 16.95
CA ILE A 433 -23.34 -7.88 17.93
C ILE A 433 -23.76 -7.51 19.35
N THR A 434 -24.37 -6.34 19.56
CA THR A 434 -24.74 -5.80 20.89
C THR A 434 -25.88 -4.77 20.78
N GLU A 435 -26.54 -4.45 21.90
CA GLU A 435 -27.73 -3.57 21.97
C GLU A 435 -27.48 -2.09 21.56
N SER A 436 -26.23 -1.64 21.36
CA SER A 436 -25.92 -0.20 21.21
C SER A 436 -25.32 0.28 19.88
N ILE A 437 -24.60 -0.53 19.10
CA ILE A 437 -23.93 -0.10 17.85
C ILE A 437 -24.16 -1.14 16.75
N LYS A 438 -24.79 -0.75 15.64
CA LYS A 438 -25.03 -1.62 14.48
C LYS A 438 -24.10 -1.27 13.33
N LEU A 439 -23.83 -2.25 12.45
CA LEU A 439 -23.12 -2.00 11.19
C LEU A 439 -23.78 -0.88 10.37
N SER A 440 -25.12 -0.81 10.39
CA SER A 440 -25.90 0.25 9.74
C SER A 440 -25.56 1.67 10.21
N ASP A 441 -24.96 1.82 11.38
CA ASP A 441 -24.67 3.14 11.97
C ASP A 441 -23.28 3.66 11.55
N ILE A 442 -22.40 2.76 11.09
CA ILE A 442 -20.98 3.05 10.81
C ILE A 442 -20.57 2.76 9.35
N CYS A 443 -21.31 1.92 8.64
CA CYS A 443 -21.00 1.52 7.26
C CYS A 443 -21.12 2.68 6.27
N LEU A 444 -20.39 2.60 5.16
CA LEU A 444 -20.54 3.53 4.04
C LEU A 444 -21.88 3.34 3.32
N LYS A 445 -22.59 4.45 3.05
CA LYS A 445 -23.89 4.47 2.35
C LYS A 445 -23.88 5.50 1.21
N PRO A 446 -23.58 5.09 -0.03
CA PRO A 446 -23.32 6.03 -1.14
C PRO A 446 -24.58 6.77 -1.61
N MET A 447 -25.76 6.16 -1.46
CA MET A 447 -27.03 6.73 -1.92
C MET A 447 -27.93 7.24 -0.78
N ALA A 448 -27.39 7.42 0.43
CA ALA A 448 -28.15 7.99 1.54
C ALA A 448 -28.54 9.46 1.24
N PRO A 449 -29.77 9.91 1.57
CA PRO A 449 -30.82 9.20 2.31
C PRO A 449 -31.81 8.40 1.42
N VAL A 450 -31.63 8.37 0.09
CA VAL A 450 -32.54 7.69 -0.85
C VAL A 450 -32.53 6.18 -0.62
N ASN A 451 -31.35 5.61 -0.40
CA ASN A 451 -31.17 4.21 -0.01
C ASN A 451 -30.23 4.15 1.21
N ASN A 452 -30.70 3.54 2.30
CA ASN A 452 -29.98 3.47 3.57
C ASN A 452 -29.23 2.14 3.78
N ASN A 453 -29.15 1.29 2.74
CA ASN A 453 -28.39 0.06 2.79
C ASN A 453 -26.88 0.32 2.76
N CYS A 454 -26.13 -0.44 3.55
CA CYS A 454 -24.68 -0.41 3.58
C CYS A 454 -24.07 -0.90 2.27
N THR A 455 -22.95 -0.31 1.88
CA THR A 455 -22.05 -0.92 0.90
C THR A 455 -21.51 -2.21 1.50
N PHE A 456 -21.79 -3.32 0.83
CA PHE A 456 -21.28 -4.64 1.18
C PHE A 456 -20.82 -5.27 -0.13
N MET A 457 -19.53 -5.48 -0.32
CA MET A 457 -19.00 -6.01 -1.58
C MET A 457 -18.80 -7.51 -1.41
N SER A 458 -19.72 -8.29 -1.98
CA SER A 458 -19.70 -9.76 -1.94
C SER A 458 -20.49 -10.31 -3.12
N VAL A 459 -20.19 -11.55 -3.53
CA VAL A 459 -20.96 -12.29 -4.54
C VAL A 459 -22.44 -12.42 -4.15
N THR A 460 -22.77 -12.43 -2.86
CA THR A 460 -24.16 -12.54 -2.37
C THR A 460 -25.03 -11.35 -2.77
N ASN A 461 -24.43 -10.20 -3.05
CA ASN A 461 -25.16 -8.99 -3.43
C ASN A 461 -25.69 -9.02 -4.86
N TYR A 462 -25.20 -9.89 -5.73
CA TYR A 462 -25.84 -10.14 -7.03
C TYR A 462 -27.30 -10.60 -6.86
N PHE A 463 -27.61 -11.20 -5.69
CA PHE A 463 -28.96 -11.62 -5.29
C PHE A 463 -29.56 -10.69 -4.23
N GLN A 464 -29.05 -9.46 -4.10
CA GLN A 464 -29.44 -8.46 -3.10
C GLN A 464 -29.38 -8.97 -1.65
N ASN A 465 -28.48 -9.92 -1.36
CA ASN A 465 -28.37 -10.59 -0.06
C ASN A 465 -29.69 -11.22 0.42
N SER A 466 -30.49 -11.77 -0.50
CA SER A 466 -31.72 -12.50 -0.17
C SER A 466 -31.57 -13.99 -0.49
N ILE A 467 -31.83 -14.84 0.50
CA ILE A 467 -31.88 -16.30 0.36
C ILE A 467 -32.97 -16.71 -0.64
N ASP A 468 -34.11 -16.02 -0.63
CA ASP A 468 -35.22 -16.32 -1.55
C ASP A 468 -34.84 -16.05 -3.00
N ASN A 469 -34.08 -14.97 -3.25
CA ASN A 469 -33.56 -14.67 -4.57
C ASN A 469 -32.54 -15.72 -5.02
N LEU A 470 -31.69 -16.20 -4.11
CA LEU A 470 -30.71 -17.25 -4.41
C LEU A 470 -31.38 -18.60 -4.70
N HIS A 471 -32.39 -19.02 -3.92
CA HIS A 471 -33.10 -20.28 -4.15
C HIS A 471 -34.03 -20.24 -5.37
N SER A 472 -34.57 -19.07 -5.71
CA SER A 472 -35.40 -18.91 -6.90
C SER A 472 -34.60 -18.71 -8.19
N ALA A 473 -33.30 -18.40 -8.08
CA ALA A 473 -32.36 -18.36 -9.18
C ALA A 473 -31.84 -19.77 -9.51
N THR A 474 -32.68 -20.59 -10.15
CA THR A 474 -32.17 -21.71 -10.95
C THR A 474 -31.52 -21.15 -12.23
N TRP A 475 -30.45 -21.77 -12.71
CA TRP A 475 -29.71 -21.35 -13.91
C TRP A 475 -30.61 -21.21 -15.17
N GLU A 476 -31.74 -21.93 -15.22
CA GLU A 476 -32.75 -21.83 -16.29
C GLU A 476 -33.76 -20.67 -16.09
N SER A 477 -33.94 -20.16 -14.87
CA SER A 477 -34.99 -19.16 -14.53
C SER A 477 -34.49 -17.71 -14.47
N ALA A 478 -33.18 -17.48 -14.64
CA ALA A 478 -32.61 -16.13 -14.69
C ALA A 478 -33.13 -15.29 -15.88
N GLY A 479 -33.72 -15.93 -16.90
CA GLY A 479 -34.42 -15.26 -17.99
C GLY A 479 -35.91 -14.96 -17.71
N GLU A 480 -36.57 -15.71 -16.81
CA GLU A 480 -38.02 -15.59 -16.58
C GLU A 480 -38.39 -14.62 -15.45
N LYS A 481 -37.49 -14.38 -14.49
CA LYS A 481 -37.62 -13.29 -13.49
C LYS A 481 -36.55 -12.25 -13.74
N ALA A 482 -36.97 -11.05 -14.14
CA ALA A 482 -36.11 -9.86 -14.26
C ALA A 482 -35.57 -9.45 -12.88
N MET A 483 -34.55 -10.15 -12.39
CA MET A 483 -33.81 -9.79 -11.19
C MET A 483 -32.76 -8.74 -11.55
N SER A 484 -32.61 -7.72 -10.70
CA SER A 484 -31.56 -6.71 -10.90
C SER A 484 -30.20 -7.32 -10.56
N CYS A 485 -29.16 -6.99 -11.31
CA CYS A 485 -27.77 -7.33 -10.93
C CYS A 485 -27.11 -6.23 -10.08
N LEU A 486 -27.83 -5.18 -9.71
CA LEU A 486 -27.33 -4.13 -8.82
C LEU A 486 -27.34 -4.63 -7.37
N ALA A 487 -26.34 -4.22 -6.59
CA ALA A 487 -26.28 -4.52 -5.18
C ALA A 487 -27.43 -3.87 -4.41
N SER A 488 -27.69 -4.32 -3.18
CA SER A 488 -28.76 -3.77 -2.33
C SER A 488 -28.60 -2.26 -2.06
N PHE A 489 -27.38 -1.72 -2.14
CA PHE A 489 -27.08 -0.29 -1.97
C PHE A 489 -27.23 0.54 -3.27
N GLY A 490 -27.55 -0.10 -4.40
CA GLY A 490 -27.84 0.56 -5.68
C GLY A 490 -26.64 0.74 -6.63
N GLY A 491 -25.43 0.30 -6.24
CA GLY A 491 -24.26 0.31 -7.11
C GLY A 491 -23.97 -1.03 -7.78
N PRO A 492 -23.18 -1.03 -8.87
CA PRO A 492 -22.69 -2.27 -9.49
C PRO A 492 -21.58 -2.91 -8.65
N ILE A 493 -21.43 -4.24 -8.75
CA ILE A 493 -20.31 -4.98 -8.14
C ILE A 493 -19.45 -5.55 -9.26
N ASN A 494 -18.18 -5.13 -9.29
CA ASN A 494 -17.19 -5.67 -10.20
C ASN A 494 -16.74 -7.07 -9.69
N PRO A 495 -16.84 -8.13 -10.53
CA PRO A 495 -16.39 -9.47 -10.17
C PRO A 495 -14.95 -9.53 -9.66
N ASN A 496 -14.06 -8.70 -10.20
CA ASN A 496 -12.63 -8.69 -9.87
C ASN A 496 -12.35 -8.32 -8.39
N VAL A 497 -13.32 -7.70 -7.71
CA VAL A 497 -13.20 -7.28 -6.29
C VAL A 497 -13.77 -8.34 -5.34
N VAL A 498 -14.65 -9.22 -5.82
CA VAL A 498 -15.40 -10.18 -4.99
C VAL A 498 -15.06 -11.65 -5.28
N ILE A 499 -14.36 -11.93 -6.38
CA ILE A 499 -13.87 -13.26 -6.76
C ILE A 499 -12.37 -13.16 -6.99
N GLY A 500 -11.62 -14.09 -6.41
CA GLY A 500 -10.16 -14.18 -6.53
C GLY A 500 -9.71 -15.47 -7.21
N SER A 501 -8.53 -15.42 -7.83
CA SER A 501 -7.85 -16.54 -8.50
C SER A 501 -8.73 -17.20 -9.57
N TYR A 502 -8.94 -16.48 -10.68
CA TYR A 502 -9.71 -16.94 -11.83
C TYR A 502 -8.95 -16.68 -13.15
N ASP A 503 -9.18 -17.52 -14.16
CA ASP A 503 -8.63 -17.30 -15.50
C ASP A 503 -9.32 -16.10 -16.16
N GLU A 504 -8.56 -15.21 -16.83
CA GLU A 504 -8.93 -13.86 -17.30
C GLU A 504 -10.38 -13.60 -17.79
N LYS A 505 -11.11 -14.62 -18.27
CA LYS A 505 -12.47 -14.49 -18.81
C LYS A 505 -13.54 -15.33 -18.09
N PHE A 506 -13.16 -16.29 -17.24
CA PHE A 506 -14.09 -17.23 -16.62
C PHE A 506 -14.12 -17.08 -15.10
N TYR A 507 -14.91 -16.12 -14.63
CA TYR A 507 -15.14 -15.89 -13.19
C TYR A 507 -15.65 -17.13 -12.44
N PHE A 508 -16.30 -18.07 -13.13
CA PHE A 508 -16.79 -19.33 -12.56
C PHE A 508 -15.68 -20.26 -12.06
N ASN A 509 -14.46 -20.12 -12.57
CA ASN A 509 -13.31 -20.90 -12.09
C ASN A 509 -12.67 -20.33 -10.82
N GLY A 510 -13.18 -19.20 -10.33
CA GLY A 510 -12.65 -18.54 -9.13
C GLY A 510 -12.63 -19.45 -7.91
N THR A 511 -11.47 -19.58 -7.28
CA THR A 511 -11.27 -20.47 -6.12
C THR A 511 -11.49 -19.76 -4.79
N HIS A 512 -11.39 -18.42 -4.76
CA HIS A 512 -11.55 -17.60 -3.58
C HIS A 512 -12.73 -16.63 -3.73
N LEU A 513 -13.46 -16.43 -2.64
CA LEU A 513 -14.53 -15.43 -2.52
C LEU A 513 -14.06 -14.35 -1.57
N VAL A 514 -14.18 -13.10 -1.97
CA VAL A 514 -13.74 -11.94 -1.18
C VAL A 514 -14.96 -11.18 -0.71
N VAL A 515 -14.99 -10.86 0.58
CA VAL A 515 -16.00 -9.99 1.18
C VAL A 515 -15.29 -8.75 1.69
N ASN A 516 -15.74 -7.58 1.22
CA ASN A 516 -15.21 -6.29 1.64
C ASN A 516 -16.34 -5.44 2.24
N ILE A 517 -16.10 -4.96 3.46
CA ILE A 517 -16.98 -4.09 4.22
C ILE A 517 -16.28 -2.73 4.40
N PRO A 518 -16.73 -1.67 3.72
CA PRO A 518 -16.21 -0.33 3.93
C PRO A 518 -16.93 0.39 5.08
N VAL A 519 -16.17 0.82 6.08
CA VAL A 519 -16.64 1.55 7.26
C VAL A 519 -16.15 3.01 7.22
N ILE A 520 -17.02 3.94 7.59
CA ILE A 520 -16.73 5.38 7.53
C ILE A 520 -15.67 5.75 8.55
N ASN A 521 -14.62 6.43 8.10
CA ASN A 521 -13.50 6.88 8.92
C ASN A 521 -13.62 8.38 9.25
N ASN A 522 -14.42 8.75 10.25
CA ASN A 522 -14.52 10.14 10.73
C ASN A 522 -14.30 10.22 12.25
N GLU A 523 -14.13 11.43 12.80
CA GLU A 523 -13.82 11.62 14.23
C GLU A 523 -14.88 11.02 15.18
N TRP A 524 -16.15 10.97 14.76
CA TRP A 524 -17.25 10.44 15.58
C TRP A 524 -17.50 8.94 15.39
N THR A 525 -17.29 8.42 14.17
CA THR A 525 -17.53 7.02 13.81
C THR A 525 -16.32 6.16 14.09
N ALA A 526 -15.10 6.66 13.95
CA ALA A 526 -13.88 5.88 14.13
C ALA A 526 -13.80 5.21 15.52
N PRO A 527 -14.06 5.90 16.65
CA PRO A 527 -14.05 5.25 17.97
C PRO A 527 -15.12 4.15 18.11
N ARG A 528 -16.27 4.31 17.46
CA ARG A 528 -17.35 3.32 17.44
C ARG A 528 -17.03 2.13 16.52
N ALA A 529 -16.41 2.40 15.38
CA ALA A 529 -15.95 1.39 14.43
C ALA A 529 -14.89 0.50 15.07
N VAL A 530 -13.93 1.08 15.78
CA VAL A 530 -12.88 0.34 16.52
C VAL A 530 -13.48 -0.66 17.52
N LEU A 531 -14.57 -0.28 18.22
CA LEU A 531 -15.29 -1.20 19.12
C LEU A 531 -16.03 -2.30 18.36
N TRP A 532 -16.67 -1.96 17.24
CA TRP A 532 -17.36 -2.93 16.38
C TRP A 532 -16.39 -3.94 15.75
N GLU A 533 -15.24 -3.46 15.24
CA GLU A 533 -14.18 -4.27 14.65
C GLU A 533 -13.62 -5.28 15.65
N LYS A 534 -13.47 -4.89 16.93
CA LYS A 534 -12.99 -5.81 17.99
C LYS A 534 -13.91 -7.02 18.15
N GLU A 535 -15.21 -6.77 18.22
CA GLU A 535 -16.20 -7.85 18.34
C GLU A 535 -16.31 -8.67 17.04
N PHE A 536 -16.16 -8.01 15.88
CA PHE A 536 -16.10 -8.69 14.59
C PHE A 536 -14.93 -9.69 14.52
N LEU A 537 -13.73 -9.29 14.95
CA LEU A 537 -12.56 -10.17 15.00
C LEU A 537 -12.78 -11.37 15.93
N ASN A 538 -13.30 -11.13 17.14
CA ASN A 538 -13.62 -12.20 18.10
C ASN A 538 -14.64 -13.19 17.53
N TYR A 539 -15.64 -12.68 16.82
CA TYR A 539 -16.68 -13.50 16.20
C TYR A 539 -16.10 -14.39 15.08
N ILE A 540 -15.32 -13.82 14.15
CA ILE A 540 -14.72 -14.61 13.06
C ILE A 540 -13.75 -15.65 13.61
N GLN A 541 -12.94 -15.31 14.61
CA GLN A 541 -12.03 -16.27 15.24
C GLN A 541 -12.78 -17.45 15.87
N THR A 542 -13.86 -17.16 16.61
CA THR A 542 -14.72 -18.20 17.20
C THR A 542 -15.34 -19.08 16.12
N TRP A 543 -15.87 -18.45 15.07
CA TRP A 543 -16.50 -19.15 13.96
C TRP A 543 -15.51 -20.04 13.19
N LYS A 544 -14.28 -19.56 12.94
CA LYS A 544 -13.18 -20.31 12.31
C LYS A 544 -12.80 -21.55 13.11
N ASN A 545 -12.89 -21.49 14.44
CA ASN A 545 -12.61 -22.65 15.29
C ASN A 545 -13.76 -23.66 15.30
N GLU A 546 -15.00 -23.21 15.15
CA GLU A 546 -16.18 -24.07 15.11
C GLU A 546 -16.39 -24.75 13.75
N HIS A 547 -16.08 -24.06 12.66
CA HIS A 547 -16.29 -24.52 11.29
C HIS A 547 -14.94 -24.79 10.62
N SER A 548 -14.71 -25.99 10.09
CA SER A 548 -13.45 -26.39 9.43
C SER A 548 -13.22 -25.73 8.05
N LEU A 549 -13.63 -24.47 7.87
CA LEU A 549 -13.38 -23.64 6.70
C LEU A 549 -12.15 -22.77 6.96
N THR A 550 -11.18 -22.77 6.04
CA THR A 550 -10.03 -21.86 6.13
C THR A 550 -10.50 -20.46 5.76
N VAL A 551 -10.54 -19.56 6.73
CA VAL A 551 -10.87 -18.14 6.51
C VAL A 551 -9.67 -17.30 6.91
N ALA A 552 -9.30 -16.41 5.98
CA ALA A 552 -8.32 -15.36 6.21
C ALA A 552 -9.08 -14.04 6.33
N PHE A 553 -8.77 -13.24 7.35
CA PHE A 553 -9.51 -12.03 7.65
C PHE A 553 -8.61 -10.95 8.23
N SER A 554 -9.00 -9.70 8.04
CA SER A 554 -8.34 -8.53 8.61
C SER A 554 -9.37 -7.44 8.88
N ALA A 555 -9.16 -6.68 9.95
CA ALA A 555 -9.80 -5.41 10.20
C ALA A 555 -8.72 -4.32 10.26
N GLU A 556 -9.11 -3.07 10.06
CA GLU A 556 -8.16 -1.95 10.03
C GLU A 556 -7.38 -1.79 11.35
N ARG A 557 -7.97 -2.16 12.50
CA ARG A 557 -7.27 -2.17 13.81
C ARG A 557 -6.33 -3.37 14.02
N SER A 558 -6.46 -4.44 13.23
CA SER A 558 -5.76 -5.71 13.48
C SER A 558 -4.24 -5.56 13.50
N VAL A 559 -3.69 -4.73 12.61
CA VAL A 559 -2.24 -4.47 12.51
C VAL A 559 -1.72 -3.79 13.77
N GLU A 560 -2.46 -2.81 14.31
CA GLU A 560 -2.07 -2.10 15.54
C GLU A 560 -2.15 -3.03 16.76
N ASP A 561 -3.24 -3.82 16.87
CA ASP A 561 -3.46 -4.75 17.98
C ASP A 561 -2.38 -5.86 18.04
N GLU A 562 -1.99 -6.44 16.90
CA GLU A 562 -1.00 -7.51 16.86
C GLU A 562 0.43 -7.00 17.17
N ILE A 563 0.76 -5.76 16.77
CA ILE A 563 2.04 -5.13 17.14
C ILE A 563 2.07 -4.83 18.65
N GLU A 564 0.97 -4.35 19.22
CA GLU A 564 0.87 -4.11 20.67
C GLU A 564 0.98 -5.42 21.47
N ARG A 565 0.40 -6.51 20.95
CA ARG A 565 0.50 -7.86 21.57
C ARG A 565 1.95 -8.33 21.69
N GLU A 566 2.73 -8.23 20.61
CA GLU A 566 4.15 -8.65 20.64
C GLU A 566 4.97 -7.82 21.61
N SER A 567 4.77 -6.50 21.60
CA SER A 567 5.49 -5.62 22.52
C SER A 567 5.17 -5.98 23.98
N GLY A 568 3.92 -6.33 24.29
CA GLY A 568 3.50 -6.76 25.62
C GLY A 568 4.19 -8.05 26.09
N THR A 569 4.43 -9.01 25.18
CA THR A 569 5.11 -10.28 25.51
C THR A 569 6.61 -10.09 25.77
N ASP A 570 7.26 -9.13 25.11
CA ASP A 570 8.69 -8.87 25.24
C ASP A 570 9.07 -8.15 26.54
N VAL A 571 8.15 -7.45 27.20
CA VAL A 571 8.42 -6.75 28.47
C VAL A 571 9.06 -7.67 29.53
N PHE A 572 8.62 -8.94 29.61
CA PHE A 572 9.17 -9.90 30.57
C PHE A 572 10.61 -10.33 30.26
N THR A 573 10.94 -10.55 28.99
CA THR A 573 12.30 -10.94 28.57
C THR A 573 13.26 -9.78 28.79
N VAL A 574 12.81 -8.55 28.48
CA VAL A 574 13.55 -7.31 28.73
C VAL A 574 13.82 -7.11 30.22
N LEU A 575 12.81 -7.26 31.09
CA LEU A 575 12.98 -7.15 32.54
C LEU A 575 13.98 -8.17 33.08
N PHE A 576 13.90 -9.43 32.61
CA PHE A 576 14.85 -10.46 32.98
C PHE A 576 16.28 -10.11 32.55
N SER A 577 16.45 -9.58 31.34
CA SER A 577 17.76 -9.12 30.84
C SER A 577 18.38 -8.05 31.73
N TYR A 578 17.58 -7.09 32.23
CA TYR A 578 18.04 -6.06 33.15
C TYR A 578 18.48 -6.63 34.50
N VAL A 579 17.75 -7.61 35.04
CA VAL A 579 18.12 -8.28 36.30
C VAL A 579 19.46 -9.02 36.15
N VAL A 580 19.65 -9.71 35.02
CA VAL A 580 20.90 -10.43 34.73
C VAL A 580 22.07 -9.46 34.53
N MET A 581 21.87 -8.38 33.76
CA MET A 581 22.89 -7.34 33.58
C MET A 581 23.26 -6.68 34.91
N PHE A 582 22.26 -6.37 35.76
CA PHE A 582 22.48 -5.82 37.09
C PHE A 582 23.31 -6.75 37.98
N ALA A 583 22.98 -8.04 37.99
CA ALA A 583 23.75 -9.04 38.72
C ALA A 583 25.20 -9.06 38.20
N TYR A 584 25.39 -9.10 36.88
CA TYR A 584 26.71 -9.08 36.26
C TYR A 584 27.54 -7.86 36.69
N VAL A 585 27.01 -6.64 36.56
CA VAL A 585 27.71 -5.40 36.94
C VAL A 585 28.10 -5.42 38.43
N SER A 586 27.16 -5.83 39.30
CA SER A 586 27.39 -5.89 40.74
C SER A 586 28.47 -6.90 41.15
N PHE A 587 28.57 -8.05 40.46
CA PHE A 587 29.59 -9.05 40.70
C PHE A 587 30.94 -8.71 40.06
N ALA A 588 30.94 -8.21 38.82
CA ALA A 588 32.16 -7.97 38.04
C ALA A 588 32.96 -6.74 38.48
N LEU A 589 32.34 -5.76 39.14
CA LEU A 589 33.04 -4.62 39.74
C LEU A 589 33.84 -4.99 41.01
N GLY A 590 33.55 -6.13 41.65
CA GLY A 590 34.27 -6.60 42.83
C GLY A 590 35.58 -7.32 42.48
N GLN A 591 36.65 -7.01 43.20
CA GLN A 591 37.89 -7.80 43.14
C GLN A 591 37.97 -8.76 44.32
N PHE A 592 37.85 -10.05 44.06
CA PHE A 592 37.86 -11.10 45.08
C PHE A 592 39.26 -11.70 45.24
N THR A 593 40.15 -11.02 45.96
CA THR A 593 41.53 -11.51 46.22
C THR A 593 41.61 -12.45 47.42
N SER A 594 40.68 -12.34 48.39
CA SER A 594 40.68 -13.19 49.59
C SER A 594 39.28 -13.60 50.04
N THR A 595 39.09 -14.89 50.33
CA THR A 595 37.80 -15.48 50.75
C THR A 595 37.26 -14.88 52.06
N SER A 596 38.14 -14.36 52.93
CA SER A 596 37.74 -13.76 54.22
C SER A 596 37.30 -12.29 54.11
N ARG A 597 37.55 -11.62 52.99
CA ARG A 597 37.23 -10.21 52.75
C ARG A 597 36.18 -9.96 51.66
N VAL A 598 35.62 -11.03 51.08
CA VAL A 598 34.65 -10.98 49.96
C VAL A 598 33.50 -9.98 50.20
N PHE A 599 32.91 -9.96 51.41
CA PHE A 599 31.79 -9.06 51.73
C PHE A 599 32.18 -7.62 52.12
N ILE A 600 33.48 -7.35 52.29
CA ILE A 600 34.01 -6.00 52.54
C ILE A 600 34.41 -5.34 51.22
N ASP A 601 35.11 -6.12 50.38
CA ASP A 601 35.64 -5.68 49.09
C ASP A 601 34.63 -5.83 47.94
N SER A 602 33.44 -6.38 48.21
CA SER A 602 32.32 -6.33 47.27
C SER A 602 31.94 -4.87 46.99
N LYS A 603 31.58 -4.61 45.73
CA LYS A 603 31.16 -3.30 45.21
C LYS A 603 29.69 -3.35 44.74
N ILE A 604 28.87 -4.15 45.42
CA ILE A 604 27.47 -4.37 45.05
C ILE A 604 26.68 -3.07 45.21
N THR A 605 26.94 -2.31 46.28
CA THR A 605 26.27 -1.01 46.48
C THR A 605 26.65 0.02 45.41
N VAL A 606 27.92 0.05 45.00
CA VAL A 606 28.41 0.93 43.93
C VAL A 606 27.81 0.54 42.58
N GLY A 607 27.76 -0.77 42.26
CA GLY A 607 27.11 -1.27 41.04
C GLY A 607 25.62 -0.92 40.98
N PHE A 608 24.89 -1.11 42.09
CA PHE A 608 23.47 -0.73 42.19
C PHE A 608 23.24 0.76 42.04
N MET A 609 24.01 1.59 42.72
CA MET A 609 23.92 3.04 42.57
C MET A 609 24.31 3.51 41.17
N GLY A 610 25.28 2.85 40.53
CA GLY A 610 25.66 3.09 39.15
C GLY A 610 24.50 2.87 38.17
N VAL A 611 23.83 1.71 38.26
CA VAL A 611 22.64 1.43 37.42
C VAL A 611 21.50 2.41 37.71
N LEU A 612 21.27 2.78 38.98
CA LEU A 612 20.26 3.80 39.31
C LEU A 612 20.58 5.17 38.72
N ILE A 613 21.85 5.55 38.61
CA ILE A 613 22.27 6.80 37.99
C ILE A 613 21.98 6.79 36.49
N VAL A 614 22.26 5.68 35.81
CA VAL A 614 21.90 5.50 34.39
C VAL A 614 20.39 5.63 34.20
N MET A 615 19.59 4.98 35.05
CA MET A 615 18.12 5.11 35.00
C MET A 615 17.65 6.54 35.28
N ALA A 616 18.29 7.24 36.21
CA ALA A 616 18.01 8.65 36.49
C ALA A 616 18.33 9.55 35.28
N ALA A 617 19.40 9.27 34.52
CA ALA A 617 19.73 10.00 33.31
C ALA A 617 18.66 9.84 32.21
N ILE A 618 18.14 8.62 32.05
CA ILE A 618 17.03 8.34 31.14
C ILE A 618 15.78 9.13 31.55
N ILE A 619 15.44 9.14 32.85
CA ILE A 619 14.31 9.93 33.38
C ILE A 619 14.51 11.43 33.11
N CYS A 620 15.72 11.96 33.29
CA CYS A 620 16.03 13.36 32.97
C CYS A 620 15.79 13.68 31.49
N SER A 621 16.25 12.80 30.59
CA SER A 621 16.05 12.95 29.14
C SER A 621 14.58 12.88 28.75
N LEU A 622 13.84 11.88 29.25
CA LEU A 622 12.41 11.75 28.98
C LEU A 622 11.62 12.95 29.52
N GLY A 623 11.98 13.43 30.71
CA GLY A 623 11.36 14.56 31.36
C GLY A 623 11.56 15.90 30.63
N ILE A 624 12.78 16.23 30.20
CA ILE A 624 13.05 17.50 29.51
C ILE A 624 12.32 17.59 28.15
N PHE A 625 12.25 16.49 27.40
CA PHE A 625 11.54 16.47 26.12
C PHE A 625 10.03 16.38 26.28
N SER A 626 9.54 15.74 27.35
CA SER A 626 8.13 15.81 27.73
C SER A 626 7.72 17.26 28.10
N TYR A 627 8.59 18.01 28.80
CA TYR A 627 8.38 19.45 29.01
C TYR A 627 8.35 20.26 27.71
N ALA A 628 9.17 19.88 26.73
CA ALA A 628 9.17 20.49 25.41
C ALA A 628 7.96 20.07 24.53
N GLY A 629 7.10 19.18 25.01
CA GLY A 629 5.93 18.70 24.27
C GLY A 629 6.26 17.73 23.13
N VAL A 630 7.42 17.08 23.16
CA VAL A 630 7.79 16.08 22.16
C VAL A 630 7.14 14.74 22.52
N LYS A 631 6.32 14.20 21.62
CA LYS A 631 5.66 12.90 21.79
C LYS A 631 6.71 11.78 21.88
N MET A 632 6.54 10.87 22.83
CA MET A 632 7.36 9.68 23.00
C MET A 632 6.83 8.53 22.13
N THR A 633 7.69 7.56 21.84
CA THR A 633 7.36 6.36 21.05
C THR A 633 7.67 5.10 21.85
N LEU A 634 7.05 3.99 21.47
CA LEU A 634 7.30 2.69 22.11
C LEU A 634 8.77 2.24 21.97
N ILE A 635 9.36 2.48 20.79
CA ILE A 635 10.78 2.21 20.49
C ILE A 635 11.72 2.88 21.49
N ILE A 636 11.39 4.11 21.93
CA ILE A 636 12.21 4.83 22.92
C ILE A 636 12.17 4.11 24.26
N ILE A 637 10.99 3.68 24.71
CA ILE A 637 10.83 3.03 26.03
C ILE A 637 11.58 1.69 26.06
N GLU A 638 11.62 0.97 24.94
CA GLU A 638 12.23 -0.35 24.83
C GLU A 638 13.75 -0.31 24.61
N VAL A 639 14.22 0.47 23.62
CA VAL A 639 15.62 0.42 23.17
C VAL A 639 16.52 1.39 23.95
N LEU A 640 16.01 2.55 24.36
CA LEU A 640 16.81 3.60 25.02
C LEU A 640 17.49 3.10 26.30
N PRO A 641 16.82 2.37 27.22
CA PRO A 641 17.46 1.99 28.46
C PRO A 641 18.56 0.96 28.27
N PHE A 642 18.46 0.09 27.25
CA PHE A 642 19.54 -0.84 26.91
C PHE A 642 20.79 -0.11 26.40
N LEU A 643 20.60 0.83 25.47
CA LEU A 643 21.70 1.60 24.88
C LEU A 643 22.45 2.43 25.92
N VAL A 644 21.71 3.19 26.75
CA VAL A 644 22.31 4.08 27.75
C VAL A 644 22.94 3.29 28.88
N LEU A 645 22.37 2.13 29.25
CA LEU A 645 23.00 1.24 30.22
C LEU A 645 24.33 0.68 29.72
N ALA A 646 24.44 0.31 28.44
CA ALA A 646 25.68 -0.19 27.87
C ALA A 646 26.81 0.86 27.94
N VAL A 647 26.51 2.11 27.53
CA VAL A 647 27.46 3.24 27.59
C VAL A 647 27.81 3.58 29.04
N GLY A 648 26.80 3.73 29.90
CA GLY A 648 27.03 4.21 31.27
C GLY A 648 27.76 3.20 32.15
N VAL A 649 27.49 1.91 31.96
CA VAL A 649 28.22 0.85 32.66
C VAL A 649 29.69 0.85 32.27
N ASP A 650 30.05 1.04 30.99
CA ASP A 650 31.45 1.10 30.54
C ASP A 650 32.24 2.19 31.28
N ASN A 651 31.69 3.40 31.32
CA ASN A 651 32.24 4.53 32.06
C ASN A 651 32.43 4.23 33.57
N ILE A 652 31.44 3.60 34.20
CA ILE A 652 31.53 3.15 35.61
C ILE A 652 32.67 2.16 35.80
N PHE A 653 32.82 1.18 34.89
CA PHE A 653 33.90 0.20 34.93
C PHE A 653 35.27 0.86 34.79
N ILE A 654 35.44 1.80 33.86
CA ILE A 654 36.71 2.51 33.66
C ILE A 654 37.12 3.23 34.95
N ILE A 655 36.22 4.01 35.57
CA ILE A 655 36.53 4.74 36.81
C ILE A 655 36.90 3.78 37.96
N VAL A 656 36.06 2.76 38.20
CA VAL A 656 36.24 1.85 39.34
C VAL A 656 37.49 0.99 39.18
N GLN A 657 37.77 0.48 37.98
CA GLN A 657 38.96 -0.32 37.73
C GLN A 657 40.24 0.52 37.82
N HIS A 658 40.23 1.78 37.35
CA HIS A 658 41.38 2.65 37.50
C HIS A 658 41.69 2.94 38.97
N LEU A 659 40.65 3.20 39.78
CA LEU A 659 40.79 3.36 41.23
C LEU A 659 41.29 2.10 41.94
N GLN A 660 40.86 0.91 41.50
CA GLN A 660 41.31 -0.35 42.08
C GLN A 660 42.76 -0.69 41.71
N ARG A 661 43.26 -0.21 40.56
CA ARG A 661 44.62 -0.44 40.07
C ARG A 661 45.62 0.59 40.59
N ASP A 662 45.15 1.80 40.88
CA ASP A 662 45.98 2.89 41.39
C ASP A 662 46.61 2.56 42.75
N ARG A 663 47.88 2.93 42.91
CA ARG A 663 48.63 2.78 44.16
C ARG A 663 48.84 4.16 44.79
N ALA A 664 47.91 4.56 45.64
CA ALA A 664 48.01 5.82 46.36
C ALA A 664 49.34 5.95 47.11
N PRO A 665 50.09 7.05 46.91
CA PRO A 665 51.18 7.48 47.77
C PRO A 665 50.76 7.51 49.24
N SER A 666 51.65 7.09 50.14
CA SER A 666 51.37 6.87 51.58
C SER A 666 50.93 8.11 52.40
N LYS A 667 50.91 9.31 51.81
CA LYS A 667 50.49 10.58 52.44
C LYS A 667 49.24 11.22 51.82
N GLU A 668 48.61 10.59 50.83
CA GLU A 668 47.49 11.18 50.11
C GLU A 668 46.13 10.87 50.78
N THR A 669 45.25 11.87 50.86
CA THR A 669 43.87 11.68 51.38
C THR A 669 43.00 10.96 50.34
N THR A 670 41.93 10.28 50.79
CA THR A 670 41.02 9.55 49.88
C THR A 670 40.40 10.47 48.82
N GLU A 671 40.15 11.72 49.22
CA GLU A 671 39.55 12.75 48.38
C GLU A 671 40.52 13.23 47.29
N GLN A 672 41.80 13.40 47.63
CA GLN A 672 42.85 13.76 46.65
C GLN A 672 43.13 12.61 45.69
N GLN A 673 43.13 11.36 46.18
CA GLN A 673 43.30 10.19 45.33
C GLN A 673 42.20 10.11 44.26
N ILE A 674 40.92 10.24 44.65
CA ILE A 674 39.78 10.19 43.72
C ILE A 674 39.80 11.39 42.76
N ALA A 675 40.20 12.57 43.24
CA ALA A 675 40.37 13.75 42.40
C ALA A 675 41.43 13.52 41.31
N ARG A 676 42.61 13.01 41.66
CA ARG A 676 43.66 12.69 40.69
C ARG A 676 43.19 11.68 39.65
N ILE A 677 42.55 10.59 40.08
CA ILE A 677 42.04 9.56 39.17
C ILE A 677 41.01 10.14 38.20
N LEU A 678 40.10 11.00 38.67
CA LEU A 678 39.16 11.68 37.78
C LEU A 678 39.87 12.64 36.82
N GLY A 679 40.96 13.29 37.24
CA GLY A 679 41.80 14.10 36.37
C GLY A 679 42.52 13.30 35.27
N GLU A 680 42.87 12.05 35.54
CA GLU A 680 43.51 11.15 34.56
C GLU A 680 42.50 10.51 33.60
N VAL A 681 41.35 10.06 34.10
CA VAL A 681 40.34 9.30 33.33
C VAL A 681 39.27 10.19 32.70
N GLY A 682 38.94 11.32 33.34
CA GLY A 682 37.86 12.22 32.95
C GLY A 682 37.94 12.75 31.51
N PRO A 683 39.12 13.17 30.99
CA PRO A 683 39.26 13.61 29.60
C PRO A 683 38.85 12.53 28.59
N SER A 684 39.23 11.26 28.81
CA SER A 684 38.87 10.15 27.91
C SER A 684 37.37 9.87 27.93
N MET A 685 36.74 9.90 29.11
CA MET A 685 35.29 9.74 29.24
C MET A 685 34.53 10.88 28.55
N ALA A 686 34.98 12.12 28.74
CA ALA A 686 34.38 13.29 28.11
C ALA A 686 34.47 13.23 26.58
N LEU A 687 35.59 12.73 26.04
CA LEU A 687 35.76 12.53 24.60
C LEU A 687 34.78 11.47 24.08
N SER A 688 34.66 10.32 24.75
CA SER A 688 33.76 9.24 24.34
C SER A 688 32.30 9.71 24.35
N SER A 689 31.79 10.11 25.52
CA SER A 689 30.38 10.54 25.68
C SER A 689 30.06 11.81 24.88
N GLY A 690 31.02 12.72 24.69
CA GLY A 690 30.86 13.88 23.82
C GLY A 690 30.70 13.49 22.36
N SER A 691 31.50 12.54 21.86
CA SER A 691 31.39 12.05 20.49
C SER A 691 30.07 11.31 20.23
N GLU A 692 29.61 10.50 21.18
CA GLU A 692 28.33 9.79 21.12
C GLU A 692 27.15 10.77 21.14
N THR A 693 27.18 11.75 22.05
CA THR A 693 26.16 12.80 22.15
C THR A 693 26.03 13.57 20.84
N ILE A 694 27.16 13.99 20.24
CA ILE A 694 27.17 14.69 18.96
C ILE A 694 26.65 13.78 17.83
N ALA A 695 27.06 12.52 17.80
CA ALA A 695 26.61 11.55 16.80
C ALA A 695 25.08 11.34 16.86
N PHE A 696 24.49 11.18 18.05
CA PHE A 696 23.05 11.10 18.22
C PHE A 696 22.35 12.40 17.81
N PHE A 697 22.87 13.57 18.19
CA PHE A 697 22.25 14.83 17.75
C PHE A 697 22.32 15.05 16.24
N ILE A 698 23.37 14.57 15.55
CA ILE A 698 23.43 14.56 14.08
C ILE A 698 22.34 13.62 13.51
N GLY A 699 22.10 12.46 14.16
CA GLY A 699 21.02 11.54 13.80
C GLY A 699 19.62 12.19 13.85
N ALA A 700 19.42 13.20 14.70
CA ALA A 700 18.17 13.95 14.79
C ALA A 700 17.85 14.81 13.55
N LEU A 701 18.77 14.94 12.58
CA LEU A 701 18.52 15.60 11.30
C LEU A 701 17.68 14.74 10.34
N SER A 702 17.44 13.46 10.68
CA SER A 702 16.55 12.60 9.89
C SER A 702 15.14 13.17 9.79
N THR A 703 14.52 13.01 8.63
CA THR A 703 13.12 13.41 8.39
C THR A 703 12.12 12.41 8.98
N MET A 704 12.54 11.18 9.29
CA MET A 704 11.69 10.16 9.89
C MET A 704 11.43 10.48 11.38
N PRO A 705 10.17 10.73 11.80
CA PRO A 705 9.86 11.15 13.16
C PRO A 705 10.35 10.19 14.24
N ALA A 706 10.17 8.88 14.06
CA ALA A 706 10.63 7.88 15.02
C ALA A 706 12.15 7.96 15.30
N VAL A 707 12.96 8.00 14.24
CA VAL A 707 14.43 8.09 14.35
C VAL A 707 14.87 9.44 14.91
N ARG A 708 14.23 10.52 14.46
CA ARG A 708 14.51 11.87 14.93
C ARG A 708 14.27 12.01 16.43
N SER A 709 13.11 11.57 16.92
CA SER A 709 12.80 11.57 18.35
C SER A 709 13.79 10.67 19.08
N PHE A 710 13.95 9.39 18.69
CA PHE A 710 14.90 8.48 19.34
C PHE A 710 16.30 9.09 19.50
N SER A 711 16.82 9.72 18.45
CA SER A 711 18.15 10.35 18.43
C SER A 711 18.26 11.55 19.39
N LEU A 712 17.21 12.38 19.50
CA LEU A 712 17.17 13.48 20.47
C LEU A 712 17.19 12.96 21.91
N PHE A 713 16.34 11.98 22.23
CA PHE A 713 16.25 11.40 23.57
C PHE A 713 17.53 10.64 23.95
N ALA A 714 18.13 9.88 23.01
CA ALA A 714 19.40 9.18 23.22
C ALA A 714 20.57 10.15 23.46
N GLY A 715 20.71 11.19 22.63
CA GLY A 715 21.77 12.18 22.78
C GLY A 715 21.70 12.92 24.13
N ALA A 716 20.50 13.33 24.57
CA ALA A 716 20.35 13.96 25.88
C ALA A 716 20.55 12.97 27.03
N ALA A 717 20.14 11.71 26.89
CA ALA A 717 20.32 10.70 27.94
C ALA A 717 21.81 10.41 28.19
N VAL A 718 22.61 10.22 27.12
CA VAL A 718 24.07 10.02 27.23
C VAL A 718 24.75 11.25 27.84
N LEU A 719 24.32 12.46 27.48
CA LEU A 719 24.84 13.68 28.07
C LEU A 719 24.54 13.78 29.57
N PHE A 720 23.30 13.54 29.99
CA PHE A 720 22.93 13.53 31.40
C PHE A 720 23.63 12.41 32.18
N ASP A 721 23.80 11.24 31.56
CA ASP A 721 24.51 10.11 32.15
C ASP A 721 25.97 10.48 32.44
N PHE A 722 26.68 11.05 31.46
CA PHE A 722 28.03 11.58 31.67
C PHE A 722 28.08 12.60 32.82
N CYS A 723 27.17 13.60 32.83
CA CYS A 723 27.13 14.61 33.88
C CYS A 723 26.89 14.02 35.28
N LEU A 724 25.98 13.06 35.42
CA LEU A 724 25.70 12.41 36.70
C LEU A 724 26.83 11.46 37.13
N GLN A 725 27.53 10.83 36.19
CA GLN A 725 28.68 9.98 36.48
C GLN A 725 29.89 10.79 36.97
N VAL A 726 30.25 11.89 36.32
CA VAL A 726 31.41 12.70 36.76
C VAL A 726 31.13 13.49 38.04
N THR A 727 29.88 13.55 38.52
CA THR A 727 29.49 14.27 39.74
C THR A 727 28.98 13.35 40.86
N VAL A 728 27.76 12.82 40.71
CA VAL A 728 27.04 12.02 41.71
C VAL A 728 27.72 10.68 41.95
N PHE A 729 28.14 9.99 40.88
CA PHE A 729 28.81 8.70 41.02
C PHE A 729 30.16 8.83 41.73
N ILE A 730 30.96 9.87 41.40
CA ILE A 730 32.22 10.15 42.10
C ILE A 730 32.01 10.45 43.59
N ALA A 731 30.95 11.17 43.95
CA ALA A 731 30.59 11.41 45.35
C ALA A 731 30.24 10.11 46.10
N ILE A 732 29.52 9.19 45.43
CA ILE A 732 29.19 7.86 45.98
C ILE A 732 30.45 7.00 46.12
N LEU A 733 31.32 7.03 45.11
CA LEU A 733 32.59 6.31 45.12
C LEU A 733 33.50 6.77 46.27
N ALA A 734 33.53 8.07 46.56
CA ALA A 734 34.26 8.61 47.71
C ALA A 734 33.72 8.11 49.05
N LEU A 735 32.40 7.95 49.18
CA LEU A 735 31.80 7.38 50.38
C LEU A 735 32.08 5.89 50.51
N ASP A 736 32.07 5.15 49.40
CA ASP A 736 32.39 3.72 49.40
C ASP A 736 33.86 3.47 49.74
N GLU A 737 34.79 4.29 49.28
CA GLU A 737 36.20 4.18 49.68
C GLU A 737 36.43 4.53 51.15
N ARG A 738 35.71 5.52 51.69
CA ARG A 738 35.70 5.79 53.14
C ARG A 738 35.17 4.59 53.93
N ARG A 739 34.10 3.93 53.44
CA ARG A 739 33.55 2.70 54.02
C ARG A 739 34.59 1.57 53.99
N ARG A 740 35.22 1.32 52.83
CA ARG A 740 36.22 0.25 52.63
C ARG A 740 37.43 0.43 53.55
N LYS A 741 38.00 1.64 53.64
CA LYS A 741 39.12 1.94 54.57
C LYS A 741 38.74 1.74 56.05
N SER A 742 37.46 1.90 56.40
CA SER A 742 36.95 1.65 57.77
C SER A 742 36.62 0.18 58.09
N LYS A 743 36.91 -0.77 57.18
CA LYS A 743 36.68 -2.23 57.34
C LYS A 743 35.23 -2.60 57.70
N ARG A 744 34.25 -1.96 57.04
CA ARG A 744 32.81 -2.25 57.18
C ARG A 744 32.28 -3.07 56.02
N LEU A 745 31.28 -3.93 56.26
CA LEU A 745 30.61 -4.70 55.20
C LEU A 745 29.88 -3.78 54.21
N ASP A 746 29.74 -4.22 52.96
CA ASP A 746 29.17 -3.44 51.83
C ASP A 746 27.65 -3.24 51.96
N ILE A 747 26.88 -4.33 52.04
CA ILE A 747 25.41 -4.26 52.15
C ILE A 747 24.95 -3.86 53.57
N PHE A 748 25.66 -4.34 54.60
CA PHE A 748 25.34 -4.08 56.01
C PHE A 748 26.35 -3.11 56.64
N CYS A 749 26.25 -1.84 56.26
CA CYS A 749 27.18 -0.75 56.63
C CYS A 749 27.40 -0.51 58.14
N CYS A 750 26.60 -1.14 59.01
CA CYS A 750 26.69 -1.00 60.47
C CYS A 750 27.64 -2.00 61.15
N ILE A 751 28.10 -3.04 60.44
CA ILE A 751 28.93 -4.11 61.01
C ILE A 751 30.39 -3.92 60.55
N SER A 752 31.30 -3.78 61.52
CA SER A 752 32.75 -3.71 61.28
C SER A 752 33.41 -5.05 61.55
N TYR A 753 34.30 -5.48 60.65
CA TYR A 753 35.00 -6.75 60.73
C TYR A 753 36.51 -6.54 60.95
N ASN A 754 36.94 -6.55 62.21
CA ASN A 754 38.31 -6.22 62.61
C ASN A 754 39.34 -7.32 62.36
N ASN A 755 38.93 -8.58 62.17
CA ASN A 755 39.83 -9.74 61.95
C ASN A 755 40.31 -9.90 60.49
N ALA A 756 40.12 -8.89 59.65
CA ALA A 756 40.47 -8.95 58.24
C ALA A 756 41.97 -8.66 58.02
N LYS A 757 42.75 -9.62 57.50
CA LYS A 757 44.15 -9.43 57.05
C LYS A 757 44.23 -8.44 55.89
N ASP A 758 45.15 -7.49 55.93
CA ASP A 758 45.34 -6.50 54.86
C ASP A 758 45.65 -7.17 53.51
N PRO A 759 45.23 -6.56 52.39
CA PRO A 759 45.20 -7.26 51.12
C PRO A 759 46.62 -7.59 50.66
N GLU A 760 46.85 -8.84 50.27
CA GLU A 760 48.04 -9.22 49.51
C GLU A 760 47.91 -8.67 48.09
N ASN A 761 49.05 -8.26 47.54
CA ASN A 761 49.20 -7.37 46.39
C ASN A 761 49.02 -8.10 45.05
N ASP A 762 47.96 -8.89 44.92
CA ASP A 762 47.72 -9.71 43.73
C ASP A 762 46.93 -8.93 42.66
N GLU A 763 47.51 -8.86 41.47
CA GLU A 763 46.85 -8.31 40.28
C GLU A 763 45.59 -9.14 39.95
N GLY A 764 44.49 -8.48 39.56
CA GLY A 764 43.26 -9.18 39.17
C GLY A 764 43.48 -10.18 38.03
N LEU A 765 42.80 -11.32 38.09
CA LEU A 765 42.96 -12.44 37.14
C LEU A 765 42.86 -11.99 35.66
N LEU A 766 41.86 -11.17 35.33
CA LEU A 766 41.66 -10.67 33.97
C LEU A 766 42.86 -9.85 33.49
N TYR A 767 43.34 -8.91 34.31
CA TYR A 767 44.48 -8.07 33.96
C TYR A 767 45.75 -8.92 33.80
N HIS A 768 45.99 -9.88 34.69
CA HIS A 768 47.12 -10.80 34.59
C HIS A 768 47.07 -11.62 33.28
N MET A 769 45.91 -12.18 32.93
CA MET A 769 45.71 -12.94 31.70
C MET A 769 45.90 -12.05 30.45
N THR A 770 45.36 -10.83 30.48
CA THR A 770 45.51 -9.88 29.38
C THR A 770 46.97 -9.49 29.15
N LYS A 771 47.68 -9.13 30.23
CA LYS A 771 49.08 -8.71 30.21
C LYS A 771 50.04 -9.83 29.85
N ARG A 772 49.78 -11.07 30.28
CA ARG A 772 50.70 -12.20 30.12
C ARG A 772 50.47 -13.01 28.85
N TYR A 773 49.20 -13.21 28.46
CA TYR A 773 48.83 -14.07 27.33
C TYR A 773 48.29 -13.29 26.14
N PHE A 774 47.20 -12.53 26.30
CA PHE A 774 46.56 -11.84 25.16
C PHE A 774 47.47 -10.82 24.48
N SER A 775 48.12 -9.94 25.23
CA SER A 775 49.00 -8.91 24.68
C SER A 775 50.14 -9.52 23.86
N ARG A 776 50.78 -10.59 24.38
CA ARG A 776 51.87 -11.30 23.70
C ARG A 776 51.39 -12.02 22.45
N LEU A 777 50.18 -12.59 22.46
CA LEU A 777 49.60 -13.25 21.30
C LEU A 777 49.26 -12.23 20.21
N LEU A 778 48.62 -11.11 20.56
CA LEU A 778 48.09 -10.11 19.62
C LEU A 778 49.20 -9.23 19.02
N LEU A 779 50.23 -8.90 19.82
CA LEU A 779 51.38 -8.10 19.39
C LEU A 779 52.51 -8.93 18.77
N ASN A 780 52.34 -10.25 18.63
CA ASN A 780 53.33 -11.10 17.97
C ASN A 780 53.52 -10.69 16.50
N SER A 781 54.77 -10.70 16.02
CA SER A 781 55.15 -10.25 14.67
C SER A 781 54.47 -11.02 13.53
N ILE A 782 54.02 -12.25 13.80
CA ILE A 782 53.27 -13.08 12.84
C ILE A 782 51.74 -12.85 12.96
N ALA A 783 51.24 -12.65 14.18
CA ALA A 783 49.81 -12.51 14.44
C ALA A 783 49.25 -11.17 13.95
N ARG A 784 50.01 -10.08 14.12
CA ARG A 784 49.58 -8.73 13.69
C ARG A 784 49.24 -8.64 12.19
N PRO A 785 50.11 -9.04 11.24
CA PRO A 785 49.75 -9.00 9.82
C PRO A 785 48.61 -9.96 9.49
N PHE A 786 48.54 -11.12 10.14
CA PHE A 786 47.44 -12.07 9.96
C PHE A 786 46.08 -11.47 10.35
N ILE A 787 45.98 -10.83 11.52
CA ILE A 787 44.76 -10.17 11.99
C ILE A 787 44.33 -9.06 11.02
N ILE A 788 45.27 -8.21 10.58
CA ILE A 788 44.98 -7.13 9.62
C ILE A 788 44.45 -7.70 8.28
N ILE A 789 45.02 -8.80 7.80
CA ILE A 789 44.55 -9.47 6.58
C ILE A 789 43.13 -10.01 6.78
N VAL A 790 42.85 -10.70 7.89
CA VAL A 790 41.53 -11.28 8.16
C VAL A 790 40.46 -10.19 8.25
N PHE A 791 40.67 -9.14 9.06
CA PHE A 791 39.70 -8.05 9.16
C PHE A 791 39.54 -7.29 7.85
N SER A 792 40.62 -7.17 7.06
CA SER A 792 40.52 -6.57 5.74
C SER A 792 39.68 -7.39 4.76
N LEU A 793 39.82 -8.71 4.78
CA LEU A 793 38.99 -9.61 3.97
C LEU A 793 37.53 -9.56 4.39
N ILE A 794 37.25 -9.52 5.69
CA ILE A 794 35.88 -9.36 6.22
C ILE A 794 35.29 -8.03 5.76
N ALA A 795 36.02 -6.92 5.88
CA ALA A 795 35.57 -5.61 5.42
C ALA A 795 35.29 -5.57 3.91
N ALA A 796 36.18 -6.15 3.10
CA ALA A 796 35.98 -6.27 1.66
C ALA A 796 34.73 -7.09 1.32
N PHE A 797 34.49 -8.20 2.02
CA PHE A 797 33.30 -9.03 1.82
C PHE A 797 32.01 -8.31 2.21
N SER A 798 32.00 -7.60 3.35
CA SER A 798 30.84 -6.81 3.78
C SER A 798 30.51 -5.71 2.78
N LEU A 799 31.52 -4.97 2.33
CA LEU A 799 31.36 -3.93 1.30
C LEU A 799 30.86 -4.48 -0.04
N ALA A 800 31.36 -5.65 -0.44
CA ALA A 800 30.92 -6.32 -1.68
C ALA A 800 29.47 -6.78 -1.61
N SER A 801 28.96 -7.08 -0.41
CA SER A 801 27.61 -7.58 -0.18
C SER A 801 26.55 -6.48 -0.02
N LEU A 802 26.95 -5.22 0.18
CA LEU A 802 26.03 -4.08 0.38
C LEU A 802 24.95 -3.94 -0.71
N PRO A 803 25.24 -4.13 -2.02
CA PRO A 803 24.20 -3.96 -3.05
C PRO A 803 23.10 -5.03 -3.01
N LYS A 804 23.31 -6.15 -2.30
CA LYS A 804 22.29 -7.20 -2.15
C LYS A 804 21.31 -6.92 -1.01
N LEU A 805 21.45 -5.80 -0.32
CA LEU A 805 20.57 -5.43 0.78
C LEU A 805 19.20 -5.03 0.19
N HIS A 806 18.18 -5.85 0.44
CA HIS A 806 16.80 -5.50 0.11
C HIS A 806 16.37 -4.28 0.91
N ILE A 807 15.77 -3.30 0.23
CA ILE A 807 15.27 -2.07 0.83
C ILE A 807 13.77 -2.23 1.08
N GLY A 808 13.34 -1.98 2.31
CA GLY A 808 11.94 -2.06 2.72
C GLY A 808 11.75 -2.99 3.90
N LEU A 809 10.64 -2.79 4.62
CA LEU A 809 10.18 -3.68 5.68
C LEU A 809 8.94 -4.40 5.16
N GLU A 810 9.01 -5.71 4.97
CA GLU A 810 7.82 -6.50 4.68
C GLU A 810 6.90 -6.50 5.89
N GLN A 811 5.63 -6.17 5.70
CA GLN A 811 4.64 -6.07 6.78
C GLN A 811 4.46 -7.37 7.58
N LYS A 812 4.72 -8.53 6.95
CA LYS A 812 4.65 -9.84 7.61
C LYS A 812 5.71 -10.03 8.69
N LEU A 813 6.88 -9.35 8.57
CA LEU A 813 7.99 -9.49 9.51
C LEU A 813 7.75 -8.74 10.82
N SER A 814 6.81 -7.78 10.83
CA SER A 814 6.40 -7.08 12.05
C SER A 814 5.28 -7.78 12.82
N MET A 815 4.84 -8.95 12.35
CA MET A 815 3.76 -9.72 12.97
C MET A 815 4.32 -10.91 13.77
N PRO A 816 3.67 -11.29 14.87
CA PRO A 816 3.93 -12.55 15.57
C PRO A 816 3.89 -13.76 14.63
N GLU A 817 4.72 -14.77 14.86
CA GLU A 817 4.72 -16.02 14.06
C GLU A 817 3.36 -16.77 14.11
N ASP A 818 2.58 -16.60 15.19
CA ASP A 818 1.26 -17.21 15.38
C ASP A 818 0.09 -16.31 14.96
N SER A 819 0.37 -15.14 14.36
CA SER A 819 -0.65 -14.15 14.01
C SER A 819 -1.53 -14.60 12.85
N TYR A 820 -2.85 -14.37 12.97
CA TYR A 820 -3.81 -14.59 11.88
C TYR A 820 -3.58 -13.64 10.69
N LEU A 821 -2.86 -12.54 10.88
CA LEU A 821 -2.54 -11.59 9.81
C LEU A 821 -1.54 -12.13 8.79
N ILE A 822 -0.68 -13.09 9.18
CA ILE A 822 0.24 -13.74 8.23
C ILE A 822 -0.56 -14.52 7.18
N ASP A 823 -1.51 -15.36 7.63
CA ASP A 823 -2.46 -16.10 6.77
C ASP A 823 -3.25 -15.14 5.86
N TYR A 824 -3.64 -13.98 6.38
CA TYR A 824 -4.27 -12.91 5.60
C TYR A 824 -3.37 -12.34 4.51
N PHE A 825 -2.13 -11.93 4.83
CA PHE A 825 -1.22 -11.34 3.84
C PHE A 825 -0.82 -12.34 2.76
N GLU A 826 -0.58 -13.61 3.11
CA GLU A 826 -0.28 -14.67 2.14
C GLU A 826 -1.47 -14.98 1.23
N THR A 827 -2.67 -15.06 1.79
CA THR A 827 -3.90 -15.27 0.99
C THR A 827 -4.16 -14.07 0.09
N MET A 828 -3.98 -12.85 0.58
CA MET A 828 -4.15 -11.63 -0.20
C MET A 828 -3.19 -11.59 -1.40
N ALA A 829 -1.90 -11.89 -1.18
CA ALA A 829 -0.89 -11.88 -2.23
C ALA A 829 -1.11 -12.97 -3.30
N SER A 830 -1.66 -14.12 -2.92
CA SER A 830 -1.88 -15.26 -3.84
C SER A 830 -3.24 -15.27 -4.52
N SER A 831 -4.26 -14.67 -3.90
CA SER A 831 -5.66 -14.85 -4.32
C SER A 831 -6.32 -13.60 -4.88
N LEU A 832 -5.82 -12.39 -4.57
CA LEU A 832 -6.48 -11.14 -4.95
C LEU A 832 -5.95 -10.63 -6.31
N GLU A 833 -6.85 -10.42 -7.27
CA GLU A 833 -6.47 -9.97 -8.62
C GLU A 833 -6.24 -8.44 -8.72
N VAL A 834 -6.84 -7.69 -7.79
CA VAL A 834 -6.81 -6.23 -7.73
C VAL A 834 -6.11 -5.76 -6.46
N GLY A 835 -5.31 -4.70 -6.59
CA GLY A 835 -4.64 -4.07 -5.46
C GLY A 835 -5.47 -2.96 -4.80
N ALA A 836 -4.79 -2.10 -4.04
CA ALA A 836 -5.41 -0.92 -3.43
C ALA A 836 -5.90 0.08 -4.50
N PRO A 837 -7.04 0.75 -4.28
CA PRO A 837 -7.53 1.78 -5.20
C PRO A 837 -6.61 3.00 -5.21
N VAL A 838 -6.44 3.61 -6.39
CA VAL A 838 -5.66 4.84 -6.57
C VAL A 838 -6.59 5.97 -7.02
N TYR A 839 -6.51 7.11 -6.36
CA TYR A 839 -7.29 8.30 -6.69
C TYR A 839 -6.43 9.35 -7.38
N PHE A 840 -6.73 9.65 -8.64
CA PHE A 840 -6.11 10.75 -9.38
C PHE A 840 -6.87 12.05 -9.07
N VAL A 841 -6.35 12.82 -8.11
CA VAL A 841 -7.01 14.04 -7.62
C VAL A 841 -6.57 15.26 -8.44
N VAL A 842 -7.54 15.91 -9.10
CA VAL A 842 -7.32 17.21 -9.75
C VAL A 842 -7.54 18.32 -8.72
N LYS A 843 -6.48 19.08 -8.42
CA LYS A 843 -6.52 20.17 -7.43
C LYS A 843 -7.35 21.36 -7.93
N ASP A 844 -7.80 22.18 -6.99
CA ASP A 844 -8.49 23.44 -7.29
C ASP A 844 -7.61 24.40 -8.09
N GLY A 845 -8.24 25.15 -9.01
CA GLY A 845 -7.56 26.15 -9.85
C GLY A 845 -7.82 26.01 -11.35
N SER A 846 -8.38 24.87 -11.78
CA SER A 846 -8.81 24.68 -13.17
C SER A 846 -10.27 25.11 -13.37
N ASN A 847 -10.53 25.93 -14.40
CA ASN A 847 -11.89 26.35 -14.73
C ASN A 847 -12.59 25.30 -15.60
N TYR A 848 -13.40 24.44 -14.98
CA TYR A 848 -14.16 23.39 -15.66
C TYR A 848 -15.17 23.90 -16.71
N ASN A 849 -15.46 25.21 -16.75
CA ASN A 849 -16.31 25.80 -17.79
C ASN A 849 -15.55 26.11 -19.10
N GLN A 850 -14.22 26.06 -19.09
CA GLN A 850 -13.42 26.26 -20.30
C GLN A 850 -13.33 24.97 -21.11
N ARG A 851 -13.58 25.08 -22.42
CA ARG A 851 -13.58 23.92 -23.33
C ARG A 851 -12.23 23.21 -23.38
N ASP A 852 -11.12 23.94 -23.24
CA ASP A 852 -9.77 23.35 -23.25
C ASP A 852 -9.52 22.47 -22.01
N VAL A 853 -9.98 22.92 -20.83
CA VAL A 853 -9.91 22.13 -19.59
C VAL A 853 -10.83 20.91 -19.67
N GLN A 854 -12.02 21.06 -20.23
CA GLN A 854 -12.93 19.93 -20.46
C GLN A 854 -12.29 18.87 -21.36
N LYS A 855 -11.65 19.29 -22.46
CA LYS A 855 -10.94 18.38 -23.38
C LYS A 855 -9.76 17.66 -22.75
N ALA A 856 -9.10 18.26 -21.77
CA ALA A 856 -8.01 17.63 -21.02
C ALA A 856 -8.51 16.61 -19.97
N LEU A 857 -9.77 16.69 -19.54
CA LEU A 857 -10.33 15.85 -18.47
C LEU A 857 -11.40 14.85 -18.94
N CYS A 858 -11.95 15.02 -20.15
CA CYS A 858 -12.92 14.09 -20.73
C CYS A 858 -12.22 12.94 -21.47
N GLY A 859 -12.90 11.79 -21.58
CA GLY A 859 -12.36 10.58 -22.23
C GLY A 859 -13.15 10.07 -23.44
N GLY A 860 -14.00 10.91 -24.05
CA GLY A 860 -14.85 10.56 -25.21
C GLY A 860 -14.40 11.23 -26.51
N ALA A 861 -15.21 11.13 -27.56
CA ALA A 861 -14.91 11.78 -28.85
C ALA A 861 -14.76 13.32 -28.71
N GLY A 862 -13.75 13.88 -29.37
CA GLY A 862 -13.44 15.32 -29.33
C GLY A 862 -12.60 15.79 -28.13
N CYS A 863 -12.25 14.89 -27.21
CA CYS A 863 -11.27 15.11 -26.14
C CYS A 863 -9.84 14.99 -26.66
N ASN A 864 -8.86 15.46 -25.90
CA ASN A 864 -7.47 15.33 -26.30
C ASN A 864 -6.98 13.88 -26.13
N ASP A 865 -6.05 13.45 -26.98
CA ASP A 865 -5.43 12.12 -26.88
C ASP A 865 -4.69 11.94 -25.53
N ASP A 866 -4.12 13.01 -25.00
CA ASP A 866 -3.38 13.06 -23.73
C ASP A 866 -4.27 13.48 -22.53
N SER A 867 -5.58 13.32 -22.66
CA SER A 867 -6.49 13.57 -21.54
C SER A 867 -6.20 12.65 -20.34
N LEU A 868 -6.54 13.10 -19.13
CA LEU A 868 -6.30 12.33 -17.91
C LEU A 868 -6.88 10.89 -17.97
N PRO A 869 -8.14 10.66 -18.38
CA PRO A 869 -8.66 9.30 -18.51
C PRO A 869 -7.97 8.48 -19.60
N SER A 870 -7.54 9.10 -20.71
CA SER A 870 -6.77 8.41 -21.76
C SER A 870 -5.41 7.94 -21.24
N LEU A 871 -4.68 8.78 -20.52
CA LEU A 871 -3.39 8.41 -19.94
C LEU A 871 -3.52 7.26 -18.93
N ILE A 872 -4.59 7.26 -18.12
CA ILE A 872 -4.86 6.17 -17.17
C ILE A 872 -5.20 4.88 -17.91
N SER A 873 -6.02 4.95 -18.95
CA SER A 873 -6.36 3.80 -19.79
C SER A 873 -5.15 3.23 -20.51
N ASP A 874 -4.31 4.09 -21.10
CA ASP A 874 -3.06 3.70 -21.75
C ASP A 874 -2.12 3.01 -20.76
N ALA A 875 -1.97 3.56 -19.54
CA ALA A 875 -1.18 2.96 -18.48
C ALA A 875 -1.75 1.61 -18.01
N ALA A 876 -3.07 1.46 -17.96
CA ALA A 876 -3.74 0.21 -17.58
C ALA A 876 -3.59 -0.91 -18.63
N GLN A 877 -3.33 -0.57 -19.89
CA GLN A 877 -3.08 -1.53 -20.97
C GLN A 877 -1.63 -2.04 -21.00
N ILE A 878 -0.69 -1.35 -20.33
CA ILE A 878 0.69 -1.80 -20.26
C ILE A 878 0.72 -3.10 -19.46
N PRO A 879 1.19 -4.22 -20.05
CA PRO A 879 1.26 -5.49 -19.33
C PRO A 879 2.11 -5.30 -18.07
N LYS A 880 1.58 -5.75 -16.93
CA LYS A 880 2.28 -5.68 -15.63
C LYS A 880 3.72 -6.17 -15.87
N PRO A 881 4.76 -5.37 -15.57
CA PRO A 881 6.07 -5.97 -15.41
C PRO A 881 5.88 -7.02 -14.33
N THR A 882 6.21 -8.28 -14.64
CA THR A 882 6.35 -9.32 -13.62
C THR A 882 7.29 -8.77 -12.57
N LEU A 883 6.74 -8.32 -11.44
CA LEU A 883 7.48 -8.02 -10.22
C LEU A 883 8.23 -9.31 -9.88
N GLN A 884 9.51 -9.35 -10.22
CA GLN A 884 10.44 -10.39 -9.81
C GLN A 884 11.01 -10.06 -8.43
#